data_AF-A0A3Q3ELG3-F1
#
_entry.id   AF-A0A3Q3ELG3-F1
#
_cell.length_a   1.000
_cell.length_b   1.000
_cell.length_c   1.000
_cell.angle_alpha   90.00
_cell.angle_beta   90.00
_cell.angle_gamma   90.00
#
_symmetry.space_group_name_H-M   'P 1'
#
loop_
_entity.id
_entity.type
_entity.pdbx_description
1 polymer ?
#
loop_
_entity_poly.entity_id
_entity_poly.type
_entity_poly.pdbx_seq_one_letter_code
_entity_poly.pdbx_strand_id
1 'polypeptide(L)'
;MVKLKAWFDENKLSLNLNKTKFMIIANQKKDENVLLSIDGVNIERVSEFRFLGVIMDDKLTWKSHIAHVKKKVSKNIFVLNKTKFILDCKVLFTYFNLFIDFSYFFIQDVAAECRRKLKSNLKEKFQCVFEGIAKAGNPTLLNQIYTELYITEGGTGEVNDEHEVRQIETASRKPHRPETTIRQEDIFKVSPGRDEPIRRVMTKGVAGIGKTVLTQKFTLDWAEDKDNQNMHFTFPFTFRELNVLKEKKFSLVELVHHFFTETKEAGICRFEEFQVMFIFDGLDECRLPLDFKNNETLTDVTESTSVDVLLTNLIRGKLLPSAHLWITTRPAAANQIPPECVDMVTEVRGFTDPQKEEYFMKRFRNEEQADRIISHIKTSRSLHIMCHIPVFCWITATVLEDVLKTREGGELPKTLTEMYIHFLVVQSKLKNIKYDGGAETDPHWNKKSRKMIESLGKLAFEQLQKGNLIFYDSDLTECGIDIREASVYSGVFTQIFKEETGLYQDKVFCFIHLSVQEFLAALHVHLTFNNSGSAVDQALQSPNGHLDLFLRFLLGLSLETNQNLIRGLLTHTGSGSKTNQKTVKYIKEKISEDLSAEKSINLFHCLNELNDRSLVEEIQQSLRSGRLSTDELSPAQWSALVFILLSSEKDLDLLPPETSGPELQSSRRTRREAAVCWTGGSTLQTGDTEVQTDTQKLSHCF
;
A
#
# COMPACT_ATOMS: atom_id res chain seq x y z
N MET A 1 -43.43 -30.96 -23.45
CA MET A 1 -42.88 -31.24 -24.80
C MET A 1 -43.84 -30.89 -25.95
N VAL A 2 -45.18 -30.88 -25.76
CA VAL A 2 -46.16 -30.36 -26.75
C VAL A 2 -45.82 -28.95 -27.26
N LYS A 3 -45.14 -28.12 -26.45
CA LYS A 3 -44.68 -26.77 -26.81
C LYS A 3 -43.56 -26.71 -27.86
N LEU A 4 -42.70 -27.73 -27.97
CA LEU A 4 -41.52 -27.62 -28.86
C LEU A 4 -41.95 -27.70 -30.32
N LYS A 5 -42.79 -28.67 -30.66
CA LYS A 5 -43.33 -28.83 -32.01
C LYS A 5 -44.25 -27.67 -32.40
N ALA A 6 -45.14 -27.24 -31.51
CA ALA A 6 -45.97 -26.06 -31.75
C ALA A 6 -45.12 -24.84 -32.14
N TRP A 7 -43.98 -24.64 -31.46
CA TRP A 7 -43.03 -23.59 -31.81
C TRP A 7 -42.37 -23.79 -33.18
N PHE A 8 -41.93 -25.02 -33.53
CA PHE A 8 -41.38 -25.31 -34.87
C PHE A 8 -42.43 -25.08 -35.98
N ASP A 9 -43.67 -25.52 -35.77
CA ASP A 9 -44.77 -25.36 -36.71
C ASP A 9 -45.19 -23.88 -36.85
N GLU A 10 -45.27 -23.12 -35.74
CA GLU A 10 -45.51 -21.67 -35.74
C GLU A 10 -44.42 -20.90 -36.49
N ASN A 11 -43.18 -21.38 -36.45
CA ASN A 11 -42.04 -20.78 -37.17
C ASN A 11 -41.80 -21.40 -38.56
N LYS A 12 -42.67 -22.29 -39.05
CA LYS A 12 -42.56 -22.97 -40.36
C LYS A 12 -41.25 -23.75 -40.54
N LEU A 13 -40.71 -24.30 -39.46
CA LEU A 13 -39.49 -25.10 -39.46
C LEU A 13 -39.84 -26.59 -39.37
N SER A 14 -39.19 -27.43 -40.19
CA SER A 14 -39.37 -28.88 -40.16
C SER A 14 -38.21 -29.56 -39.41
N LEU A 15 -38.54 -30.44 -38.46
CA LEU A 15 -37.56 -31.15 -37.65
C LEU A 15 -37.29 -32.55 -38.21
N ASN A 16 -36.03 -32.86 -38.53
CA ASN A 16 -35.65 -34.20 -38.99
C ASN A 16 -35.34 -35.11 -37.79
N LEU A 17 -36.37 -35.82 -37.32
CA LEU A 17 -36.31 -36.67 -36.13
C LEU A 17 -35.20 -37.73 -36.18
N ASN A 18 -34.85 -38.24 -37.37
CA ASN A 18 -33.78 -39.24 -37.53
C ASN A 18 -32.38 -38.66 -37.30
N LYS A 19 -32.19 -37.37 -37.58
CA LYS A 19 -30.93 -36.64 -37.37
C LYS A 19 -30.89 -35.89 -36.04
N THR A 20 -32.04 -35.74 -35.38
CA THR A 20 -32.12 -35.15 -34.05
C THR A 20 -31.60 -36.13 -33.02
N LYS A 21 -30.66 -35.67 -32.21
CA LYS A 21 -30.15 -36.36 -31.02
C LYS A 21 -30.34 -35.43 -29.83
N PHE A 22 -30.44 -35.98 -28.64
CA PHE A 22 -30.42 -35.17 -27.42
C PHE A 22 -29.27 -35.60 -26.51
N MET A 23 -28.75 -34.64 -25.76
CA MET A 23 -27.67 -34.83 -24.81
C MET A 23 -28.04 -34.09 -23.52
N ILE A 24 -27.71 -34.68 -22.38
CA ILE A 24 -27.91 -34.06 -21.07
C ILE A 24 -26.55 -33.66 -20.56
N ILE A 25 -26.37 -32.37 -20.27
CA ILE A 25 -25.13 -31.82 -19.72
C ILE A 25 -25.37 -31.57 -18.23
N ALA A 26 -24.67 -32.30 -17.37
CA ALA A 26 -24.82 -32.19 -15.92
C ALA A 26 -23.49 -32.39 -15.19
N ASN A 27 -23.29 -31.62 -14.11
CA ASN A 27 -22.04 -31.59 -13.34
C ASN A 27 -21.92 -32.71 -12.27
N GLN A 28 -23.00 -33.48 -12.02
CA GLN A 28 -23.04 -34.59 -11.07
C GLN A 28 -23.80 -35.79 -11.66
N LYS A 29 -23.51 -37.01 -11.17
CA LYS A 29 -24.22 -38.26 -11.52
C LYS A 29 -25.69 -38.22 -11.06
N LYS A 30 -26.54 -37.49 -11.78
CA LYS A 30 -27.97 -37.78 -11.82
C LYS A 30 -28.23 -38.57 -13.09
N ASP A 31 -28.20 -39.89 -12.95
CA ASP A 31 -28.67 -40.78 -14.01
C ASP A 31 -30.19 -40.87 -13.90
N GLU A 32 -30.86 -39.83 -14.38
CA GLU A 32 -32.29 -39.91 -14.63
C GLU A 32 -32.47 -40.51 -16.03
N ASN A 33 -33.19 -41.64 -16.13
CA ASN A 33 -33.60 -42.25 -17.39
C ASN A 33 -34.62 -41.36 -18.10
N VAL A 34 -34.18 -40.19 -18.58
CA VAL A 34 -35.00 -39.27 -19.35
C VAL A 34 -35.18 -39.86 -20.73
N LEU A 35 -36.38 -40.37 -21.00
CA LEU A 35 -36.81 -40.76 -22.34
C LEU A 35 -37.47 -39.56 -23.01
N LEU A 36 -36.83 -39.05 -24.06
CA LEU A 36 -37.33 -37.91 -24.82
C LEU A 36 -38.00 -38.40 -26.10
N SER A 37 -39.32 -38.28 -26.17
CA SER A 37 -40.12 -38.63 -27.35
C SER A 37 -40.75 -37.40 -27.99
N ILE A 38 -40.59 -37.23 -29.30
CA ILE A 38 -41.25 -36.20 -30.11
C ILE A 38 -42.18 -36.91 -31.10
N ASP A 39 -43.48 -36.58 -31.09
CA ASP A 39 -44.52 -37.24 -31.92
C ASP A 39 -44.56 -38.78 -31.80
N GLY A 40 -44.29 -39.33 -30.62
CA GLY A 40 -44.24 -40.79 -30.40
C GLY A 40 -42.96 -41.45 -30.93
N VAL A 41 -42.03 -40.70 -31.52
CA VAL A 41 -40.70 -41.16 -31.92
C VAL A 41 -39.71 -40.86 -30.80
N ASN A 42 -39.04 -41.89 -30.29
CA ASN A 42 -37.98 -41.73 -29.31
C ASN A 42 -36.73 -41.12 -29.96
N ILE A 43 -36.27 -40.00 -29.43
CA ILE A 43 -35.01 -39.38 -29.84
C ILE A 43 -33.87 -40.11 -29.14
N GLU A 44 -32.78 -40.37 -29.88
CA GLU A 44 -31.62 -41.05 -29.31
C GLU A 44 -30.84 -40.12 -28.37
N ARG A 45 -30.52 -40.62 -27.18
CA ARG A 45 -29.59 -39.99 -26.24
C ARG A 45 -28.16 -40.29 -26.64
N VAL A 46 -27.34 -39.27 -26.78
CA VAL A 46 -25.90 -39.41 -27.09
C VAL A 46 -25.05 -38.81 -25.97
N SER A 47 -23.94 -39.46 -25.64
CA SER A 47 -22.91 -38.92 -24.73
C SER A 47 -21.89 -38.05 -25.46
N GLU A 48 -21.87 -38.10 -26.79
CA GLU A 48 -20.99 -37.32 -27.65
C GLU A 48 -21.72 -36.96 -28.96
N PHE A 49 -21.57 -35.72 -29.42
CA PHE A 49 -22.15 -35.30 -30.70
C PHE A 49 -21.27 -34.29 -31.42
N ARG A 50 -21.18 -34.41 -32.75
CA ARG A 50 -20.52 -33.43 -33.60
C ARG A 50 -21.52 -32.36 -34.05
N PHE A 51 -21.34 -31.14 -33.59
CA PHE A 51 -22.15 -29.98 -33.98
C PHE A 51 -21.26 -28.92 -34.62
N LEU A 52 -21.56 -28.54 -35.87
CA LEU A 52 -20.82 -27.52 -36.64
C LEU A 52 -19.29 -27.69 -36.64
N GLY A 53 -18.81 -28.94 -36.67
CA GLY A 53 -17.38 -29.27 -36.68
C GLY A 53 -16.73 -29.41 -35.30
N VAL A 54 -17.44 -29.07 -34.23
CA VAL A 54 -17.01 -29.23 -32.84
C VAL A 54 -17.60 -30.54 -32.29
N ILE A 55 -16.81 -31.30 -31.53
CA ILE A 55 -17.27 -32.53 -30.87
C ILE A 55 -17.52 -32.20 -29.41
N MET A 56 -18.76 -32.30 -28.96
CA MET A 56 -19.14 -32.02 -27.58
C MET A 56 -19.43 -33.34 -26.88
N ASP A 57 -18.90 -33.51 -25.67
CA ASP A 57 -19.26 -34.60 -24.77
C ASP A 57 -20.20 -34.13 -23.66
N ASP A 58 -20.98 -35.05 -23.12
CA ASP A 58 -22.00 -34.82 -22.08
C ASP A 58 -21.44 -34.25 -20.76
N LYS A 59 -20.12 -34.32 -20.57
CA LYS A 59 -19.39 -33.77 -19.44
C LYS A 59 -18.62 -32.49 -19.77
N LEU A 60 -18.72 -31.98 -21.01
CA LEU A 60 -17.98 -30.81 -21.50
C LEU A 60 -16.46 -30.88 -21.21
N THR A 61 -15.88 -32.08 -21.26
CA THR A 61 -14.44 -32.28 -21.02
C THR A 61 -13.60 -31.96 -22.25
N TRP A 62 -14.21 -31.89 -23.44
CA TRP A 62 -13.59 -31.62 -24.73
C TRP A 62 -12.54 -32.65 -25.17
N LYS A 63 -12.36 -33.75 -24.41
CA LYS A 63 -11.29 -34.74 -24.63
C LYS A 63 -11.34 -35.34 -26.04
N SER A 64 -12.54 -35.68 -26.49
CA SER A 64 -12.72 -36.26 -27.82
C SER A 64 -12.51 -35.26 -28.95
N HIS A 65 -12.89 -34.00 -28.75
CA HIS A 65 -12.58 -32.94 -29.71
C HIS A 65 -11.08 -32.73 -29.82
N ILE A 66 -10.40 -32.64 -28.69
CA ILE A 66 -8.94 -32.50 -28.62
C ILE A 66 -8.26 -33.70 -29.31
N ALA A 67 -8.70 -34.93 -29.06
CA ALA A 67 -8.17 -36.12 -29.72
C ALA A 67 -8.38 -36.08 -31.25
N HIS A 68 -9.56 -35.64 -31.69
CA HIS A 68 -9.87 -35.48 -33.12
C HIS A 68 -8.99 -34.42 -33.78
N VAL A 69 -8.85 -33.25 -33.17
CA VAL A 69 -7.99 -32.15 -33.65
C VAL A 69 -6.53 -32.61 -33.66
N LYS A 70 -6.04 -33.22 -32.58
CA LYS A 70 -4.67 -33.78 -32.51
C LYS A 70 -4.40 -34.74 -33.66
N LYS A 71 -5.31 -35.68 -33.93
CA LYS A 71 -5.18 -36.63 -35.06
C LYS A 71 -5.13 -35.90 -36.42
N LYS A 72 -5.96 -34.88 -36.60
CA LYS A 72 -6.00 -34.08 -37.83
C LYS A 72 -4.70 -33.28 -38.03
N VAL A 73 -4.22 -32.63 -36.98
CA VAL A 73 -2.97 -31.86 -36.99
C VAL A 73 -1.76 -32.78 -37.21
N SER A 74 -1.67 -33.91 -36.50
CA SER A 74 -0.57 -34.88 -36.69
C SER A 74 -0.52 -35.43 -38.12
N LYS A 75 -1.68 -35.67 -38.75
CA LYS A 75 -1.74 -36.08 -40.15
C LYS A 75 -1.18 -34.98 -41.07
N ASN A 76 -1.54 -33.72 -40.83
CA ASN A 76 -1.06 -32.59 -41.64
C ASN A 76 0.44 -32.34 -41.45
N ILE A 77 0.96 -32.44 -40.23
CA ILE A 77 2.40 -32.35 -39.92
C ILE A 77 3.17 -33.46 -40.63
N PHE A 78 2.64 -34.69 -40.62
CA PHE A 78 3.27 -35.81 -41.31
C PHE A 78 3.37 -35.57 -42.82
N VAL A 79 2.30 -35.04 -43.43
CA VAL A 79 2.29 -34.68 -44.86
C VAL A 79 3.35 -33.60 -45.12
N LEU A 80 3.38 -32.51 -44.35
CA LEU A 80 4.38 -31.45 -44.46
C LEU A 80 5.81 -31.99 -44.38
N ASN A 81 6.09 -32.90 -43.42
CA ASN A 81 7.42 -33.46 -43.24
C ASN A 81 7.85 -34.39 -44.40
N LYS A 82 6.90 -35.05 -45.06
CA LYS A 82 7.18 -35.87 -46.26
C LYS A 82 7.36 -35.01 -47.51
N THR A 83 6.61 -33.93 -47.64
CA THR A 83 6.66 -33.05 -48.83
C THR A 83 7.79 -32.01 -48.76
N LYS A 84 8.45 -31.85 -47.61
CA LYS A 84 9.52 -30.85 -47.42
C LYS A 84 10.71 -30.99 -48.37
N PHE A 85 10.95 -32.20 -48.89
CA PHE A 85 12.04 -32.48 -49.82
C PHE A 85 11.64 -32.33 -51.29
N ILE A 86 10.35 -32.10 -51.56
CA ILE A 86 9.77 -32.08 -52.91
C ILE A 86 9.28 -30.66 -53.26
N LEU A 87 8.77 -29.92 -52.28
CA LEU A 87 8.19 -28.59 -52.48
C LEU A 87 9.17 -27.47 -52.11
N ASP A 88 9.07 -26.33 -52.80
CA ASP A 88 9.77 -25.09 -52.45
C ASP A 88 9.34 -24.61 -51.05
N CYS A 89 10.29 -24.07 -50.29
CA CYS A 89 10.10 -23.36 -49.02
C CYS A 89 8.90 -22.40 -49.02
N LYS A 90 8.64 -21.64 -50.09
CA LYS A 90 7.47 -20.74 -50.16
C LYS A 90 6.14 -21.50 -50.10
N VAL A 91 6.04 -22.61 -50.84
CA VAL A 91 4.82 -23.43 -50.88
C VAL A 91 4.64 -24.18 -49.57
N LEU A 92 5.73 -24.68 -48.98
CA LEU A 92 5.71 -25.29 -47.64
C LEU A 92 5.24 -24.29 -46.57
N PHE A 93 5.69 -23.04 -46.64
CA PHE A 93 5.26 -21.98 -45.74
C PHE A 93 3.76 -21.67 -45.90
N THR A 94 3.25 -21.61 -47.15
CA THR A 94 1.81 -21.46 -47.39
C THR A 94 0.99 -22.62 -46.83
N TYR A 95 1.46 -23.87 -46.98
CA TYR A 95 0.80 -25.05 -46.41
C TYR A 95 0.87 -25.06 -44.88
N PHE A 96 1.99 -24.66 -44.29
CA PHE A 96 2.13 -24.50 -42.84
C PHE A 96 1.10 -23.51 -42.31
N ASN A 97 0.97 -22.34 -42.94
CA ASN A 97 0.01 -21.31 -42.53
C ASN A 97 -1.46 -21.77 -42.73
N LEU A 98 -1.77 -22.49 -43.81
CA LEU A 98 -3.13 -22.99 -44.05
C LEU A 98 -3.57 -24.07 -43.06
N PHE A 99 -2.68 -24.99 -42.68
CA PHE A 99 -3.05 -26.19 -41.93
C PHE A 99 -2.70 -26.14 -40.44
N ILE A 100 -1.73 -25.31 -40.04
CA ILE A 100 -1.24 -25.20 -38.67
C ILE A 100 -1.51 -23.81 -38.12
N ASP A 101 -1.24 -22.73 -38.86
CA ASP A 101 -1.52 -21.38 -38.32
C ASP A 101 -3.00 -21.19 -38.03
N PHE A 102 -3.95 -21.74 -38.80
CA PHE A 102 -5.38 -21.62 -38.45
C PHE A 102 -5.70 -22.17 -37.04
N SER A 103 -4.99 -23.21 -36.58
CA SER A 103 -5.14 -23.73 -35.21
C SER A 103 -4.39 -22.88 -34.18
N TYR A 104 -3.30 -22.22 -34.58
CA TYR A 104 -2.53 -21.28 -33.76
C TYR A 104 -3.25 -19.92 -33.60
N PHE A 105 -3.86 -19.39 -34.67
CA PHE A 105 -4.74 -18.23 -34.68
C PHE A 105 -5.90 -18.42 -33.71
N PHE A 106 -6.53 -19.59 -33.69
CA PHE A 106 -7.58 -19.89 -32.71
C PHE A 106 -7.09 -19.80 -31.25
N ILE A 107 -5.86 -20.24 -30.97
CA ILE A 107 -5.25 -20.10 -29.62
C ILE A 107 -4.91 -18.65 -29.32
N GLN A 108 -4.37 -17.89 -30.28
CA GLN A 108 -4.10 -16.46 -30.12
C GLN A 108 -5.39 -15.66 -29.90
N ASP A 109 -6.49 -16.01 -30.59
CA ASP A 109 -7.80 -15.39 -30.43
C ASP A 109 -8.41 -15.71 -29.05
N VAL A 110 -8.31 -16.96 -28.58
CA VAL A 110 -8.76 -17.35 -27.23
C VAL A 110 -7.94 -16.65 -26.14
N ALA A 111 -6.60 -16.58 -26.31
CA ALA A 111 -5.74 -15.87 -25.37
C ALA A 111 -5.99 -14.35 -25.39
N ALA A 112 -6.27 -13.77 -26.56
CA ALA A 112 -6.62 -12.36 -26.70
C ALA A 112 -7.98 -12.04 -26.06
N GLU A 113 -8.97 -12.91 -26.25
CA GLU A 113 -10.29 -12.83 -25.60
C GLU A 113 -10.15 -12.91 -24.07
N CYS A 114 -9.41 -13.90 -23.58
CA CYS A 114 -9.12 -14.05 -22.16
C CYS A 114 -8.41 -12.82 -21.60
N ARG A 115 -7.38 -12.31 -22.29
CA ARG A 115 -6.65 -11.11 -21.88
C ARG A 115 -7.57 -9.91 -21.79
N ARG A 116 -8.49 -9.73 -22.73
CA ARG A 116 -9.45 -8.60 -22.70
C ARG A 116 -10.41 -8.71 -21.53
N LYS A 117 -10.93 -9.91 -21.24
CA LYS A 117 -11.77 -10.15 -20.05
C LYS A 117 -11.01 -9.87 -18.76
N LEU A 118 -9.79 -10.39 -18.64
CA LEU A 118 -8.93 -10.15 -17.48
C LEU A 118 -8.67 -8.64 -17.30
N LYS A 119 -8.31 -7.92 -18.36
CA LYS A 119 -8.14 -6.46 -18.33
C LYS A 119 -9.42 -5.74 -17.90
N SER A 120 -10.59 -6.15 -18.41
CA SER A 120 -11.88 -5.58 -18.02
C SER A 120 -12.13 -5.76 -16.52
N ASN A 121 -11.91 -6.96 -15.99
CA ASN A 121 -12.17 -7.27 -14.58
C ASN A 121 -11.19 -6.55 -13.65
N LEU A 122 -9.90 -6.46 -14.05
CA LEU A 122 -8.90 -5.70 -13.30
C LEU A 122 -9.15 -4.20 -13.36
N LYS A 123 -9.63 -3.68 -14.50
CA LYS A 123 -10.07 -2.30 -14.63
C LYS A 123 -11.23 -2.04 -13.67
N GLU A 124 -12.27 -2.87 -13.67
CA GLU A 124 -13.39 -2.72 -12.73
C GLU A 124 -12.93 -2.78 -11.27
N LYS A 125 -12.00 -3.70 -10.94
CA LYS A 125 -11.44 -3.87 -9.59
C LYS A 125 -10.65 -2.65 -9.09
N PHE A 126 -9.87 -1.99 -9.95
CA PHE A 126 -8.92 -0.95 -9.54
C PHE A 126 -9.21 0.47 -10.05
N GLN A 127 -10.21 0.64 -10.92
CA GLN A 127 -10.58 1.96 -11.46
C GLN A 127 -11.07 2.91 -10.36
N CYS A 128 -11.69 2.38 -9.31
CA CYS A 128 -12.25 3.18 -8.22
C CYS A 128 -11.52 2.86 -6.90
N VAL A 129 -11.12 3.91 -6.18
CA VAL A 129 -10.60 3.78 -4.81
C VAL A 129 -11.58 4.40 -3.83
N PHE A 130 -11.76 3.74 -2.68
CA PHE A 130 -12.55 4.27 -1.59
C PHE A 130 -11.66 5.03 -0.62
N GLU A 131 -11.82 6.35 -0.58
CA GLU A 131 -11.30 7.21 0.48
C GLU A 131 -12.16 7.04 1.75
N GLY A 132 -11.87 6.03 2.58
CA GLY A 132 -12.52 5.84 3.89
C GLY A 132 -13.73 4.88 3.88
N ILE A 133 -14.85 5.29 4.52
CA ILE A 133 -15.93 4.34 4.85
C ILE A 133 -16.71 3.80 3.65
N ALA A 134 -16.46 2.52 3.32
CA ALA A 134 -17.00 1.82 2.16
C ALA A 134 -18.41 1.26 2.41
N LYS A 135 -19.42 1.95 1.87
CA LYS A 135 -20.65 1.29 1.39
C LYS A 135 -21.55 2.14 0.47
N ALA A 136 -21.35 3.46 0.36
CA ALA A 136 -22.18 4.31 -0.52
C ALA A 136 -21.59 5.72 -0.80
N GLY A 137 -20.27 5.87 -0.91
CA GLY A 137 -19.66 7.13 -1.40
C GLY A 137 -19.53 7.12 -2.92
N ASN A 138 -19.58 8.30 -3.57
CA ASN A 138 -19.23 8.41 -4.98
C ASN A 138 -17.83 7.82 -5.19
N PRO A 139 -17.67 6.80 -6.05
CA PRO A 139 -16.35 6.23 -6.32
C PRO A 139 -15.47 7.31 -6.95
N THR A 140 -14.30 7.54 -6.36
CA THR A 140 -13.30 8.42 -6.96
C THR A 140 -12.42 7.61 -7.90
N LEU A 141 -12.29 8.09 -9.14
CA LEU A 141 -11.45 7.41 -10.12
C LEU A 141 -9.98 7.53 -9.71
N LEU A 142 -9.28 6.40 -9.61
CA LEU A 142 -7.86 6.36 -9.22
C LEU A 142 -7.03 7.32 -10.09
N ASN A 143 -7.27 7.32 -11.40
CA ASN A 143 -6.59 8.19 -12.35
C ASN A 143 -6.76 9.70 -12.09
N GLN A 144 -7.82 10.12 -11.40
CA GLN A 144 -8.07 11.53 -11.09
C GLN A 144 -7.32 12.00 -9.84
N ILE A 145 -7.08 11.10 -8.89
CA ILE A 145 -6.45 11.42 -7.59
C ILE A 145 -5.01 10.92 -7.48
N TYR A 146 -4.57 10.05 -8.38
CA TYR A 146 -3.22 9.51 -8.35
C TYR A 146 -2.20 10.62 -8.60
N THR A 147 -1.27 10.74 -7.66
CA THR A 147 -0.04 11.53 -7.79
C THR A 147 1.11 10.54 -7.88
N GLU A 148 2.00 10.74 -8.85
CA GLU A 148 3.16 9.85 -9.05
C GLU A 148 4.02 9.83 -7.78
N LEU A 149 4.47 8.65 -7.35
CA LEU A 149 5.31 8.49 -6.17
C LEU A 149 6.78 8.62 -6.55
N TYR A 150 7.59 9.21 -5.66
CA TYR A 150 9.04 9.22 -5.82
C TYR A 150 9.60 7.85 -5.44
N ILE A 151 10.19 7.15 -6.42
CA ILE A 151 10.77 5.82 -6.28
C ILE A 151 12.24 5.88 -6.65
N THR A 152 13.08 5.26 -5.85
CA THR A 152 14.54 5.20 -6.07
C THR A 152 15.04 3.77 -6.09
N GLU A 153 16.20 3.56 -6.73
CA GLU A 153 16.93 2.30 -6.59
C GLU A 153 17.34 2.15 -5.11
N GLY A 154 16.95 1.05 -4.48
CA GLY A 154 17.23 0.78 -3.08
C GLY A 154 18.68 0.37 -2.90
N GLY A 155 19.37 0.94 -1.92
CA GLY A 155 20.70 0.50 -1.52
C GLY A 155 20.69 -0.93 -0.94
N THR A 156 21.86 -1.56 -0.85
CA THR A 156 22.07 -2.88 -0.22
C THR A 156 21.89 -2.87 1.31
N GLY A 157 21.11 -1.93 1.85
CA GLY A 157 21.08 -1.57 3.26
C GLY A 157 20.31 -2.55 4.15
N GLU A 158 20.91 -2.77 5.32
CA GLU A 158 20.39 -3.50 6.48
C GLU A 158 18.98 -3.06 6.87
N VAL A 159 18.27 -3.90 7.63
CA VAL A 159 16.94 -3.55 8.14
C VAL A 159 17.03 -2.36 9.07
N ASN A 160 16.38 -1.24 8.71
CA ASN A 160 16.21 -0.12 9.62
C ASN A 160 15.09 -0.42 10.61
N ASP A 161 15.46 -0.63 11.88
CA ASP A 161 14.55 -0.91 13.01
C ASP A 161 13.97 0.37 13.66
N GLU A 162 14.30 1.56 13.15
CA GLU A 162 13.76 2.83 13.64
C GLU A 162 12.26 2.96 13.41
N HIS A 163 11.59 3.72 14.28
CA HIS A 163 10.16 4.03 14.13
C HIS A 163 9.87 4.78 12.82
N GLU A 164 8.69 4.52 12.22
CA GLU A 164 8.31 5.04 10.90
C GLU A 164 8.41 6.58 10.82
N VAL A 165 8.08 7.28 11.91
CA VAL A 165 8.18 8.75 11.97
C VAL A 165 9.62 9.26 11.82
N ARG A 166 10.59 8.57 12.43
CA ARG A 166 12.02 8.93 12.27
C ARG A 166 12.50 8.67 10.85
N GLN A 167 12.03 7.60 10.22
CA GLN A 167 12.34 7.31 8.82
C GLN A 167 11.81 8.40 7.88
N ILE A 168 10.59 8.92 8.12
CA ILE A 168 10.01 10.05 7.36
C ILE A 168 10.81 11.33 7.58
N GLU A 169 11.12 11.65 8.84
CA GLU A 169 11.89 12.84 9.21
C GLU A 169 13.28 12.79 8.56
N THR A 170 13.92 11.63 8.52
CA THR A 170 15.20 11.41 7.84
C THR A 170 15.08 11.47 6.32
N ALA A 171 14.04 10.87 5.72
CA ALA A 171 13.81 10.93 4.27
C ALA A 171 13.49 12.34 3.76
N SER A 172 12.94 13.20 4.63
CA SER A 172 12.76 14.63 4.34
C SER A 172 14.08 15.42 4.29
N ARG A 173 15.21 14.83 4.72
CA ARG A 173 16.55 15.42 4.61
C ARG A 173 17.10 15.16 3.21
N LYS A 174 17.77 16.16 2.62
CA LYS A 174 18.39 15.98 1.29
C LYS A 174 19.51 14.93 1.38
N PRO A 175 19.49 13.88 0.54
CA PRO A 175 20.53 12.86 0.56
C PRO A 175 21.88 13.45 0.12
N HIS A 176 22.97 12.98 0.73
CA HIS A 176 24.34 13.39 0.41
C HIS A 176 24.75 13.04 -1.04
N ARG A 177 24.12 12.01 -1.60
CA ARG A 177 24.39 11.47 -2.93
C ARG A 177 23.12 11.55 -3.79
N PRO A 178 23.23 11.91 -5.08
CA PRO A 178 22.09 11.85 -5.99
C PRO A 178 21.58 10.41 -6.09
N GLU A 179 20.30 10.22 -5.77
CA GLU A 179 19.62 8.93 -5.86
C GLU A 179 19.20 8.67 -7.31
N THR A 180 19.36 7.41 -7.76
CA THR A 180 18.84 6.99 -9.06
C THR A 180 17.33 6.89 -8.95
N THR A 181 16.62 7.85 -9.56
CA THR A 181 15.16 7.84 -9.62
C THR A 181 14.69 6.82 -10.65
N ILE A 182 13.71 6.01 -10.29
CA ILE A 182 13.12 4.99 -11.14
C ILE A 182 11.67 5.38 -11.41
N ARG A 183 11.29 5.49 -12.69
CA ARG A 183 9.89 5.61 -13.05
C ARG A 183 9.20 4.27 -12.92
N GLN A 184 7.92 4.28 -12.59
CA GLN A 184 7.13 3.05 -12.43
C GLN A 184 7.15 2.15 -13.68
N GLU A 185 7.12 2.75 -14.88
CA GLU A 185 7.21 2.09 -16.19
C GLU A 185 8.58 1.46 -16.49
N ASP A 186 9.60 1.85 -15.74
CA ASP A 186 10.99 1.41 -15.91
C ASP A 186 11.42 0.41 -14.83
N ILE A 187 10.51 -0.05 -13.96
CA ILE A 187 10.79 -0.94 -12.84
C ILE A 187 11.44 -2.27 -13.24
N PHE A 188 11.29 -2.74 -14.47
CA PHE A 188 11.96 -3.96 -14.96
C PHE A 188 13.05 -3.67 -16.00
N LYS A 189 13.34 -2.39 -16.27
CA LYS A 189 14.37 -2.01 -17.23
C LYS A 189 15.73 -2.00 -16.56
N VAL A 190 16.73 -2.51 -17.28
CA VAL A 190 18.10 -2.63 -16.79
C VAL A 190 18.74 -1.25 -16.71
N SER A 191 19.26 -0.88 -15.53
CA SER A 191 20.00 0.37 -15.32
C SER A 191 21.28 0.42 -16.17
N PRO A 192 21.74 1.61 -16.61
CA PRO A 192 22.95 1.74 -17.41
C PRO A 192 24.17 1.16 -16.66
N GLY A 193 24.74 0.07 -17.17
CA GLY A 193 25.93 -0.60 -16.60
C GLY A 193 25.69 -1.96 -15.94
N ARG A 194 24.45 -2.46 -15.89
CA ARG A 194 24.16 -3.87 -15.58
C ARG A 194 23.93 -4.66 -16.88
N ASP A 195 24.49 -5.88 -16.97
CA ASP A 195 24.27 -6.80 -18.10
C ASP A 195 23.23 -7.90 -17.77
N GLU A 196 22.85 -8.06 -16.50
CA GLU A 196 21.92 -9.10 -16.06
C GLU A 196 20.45 -8.65 -16.14
N PRO A 197 19.54 -9.51 -16.66
CA PRO A 197 18.12 -9.17 -16.76
C PRO A 197 17.45 -9.13 -15.38
N ILE A 198 16.59 -8.13 -15.17
CA ILE A 198 15.82 -7.98 -13.93
C ILE A 198 14.54 -8.80 -14.01
N ARG A 199 14.47 -9.92 -13.28
CA ARG A 199 13.25 -10.75 -13.20
C ARG A 199 12.43 -10.41 -11.97
N ARG A 200 13.08 -10.16 -10.83
CA ARG A 200 12.47 -10.06 -9.49
C ARG A 200 12.79 -8.72 -8.87
N VAL A 201 11.75 -7.91 -8.69
CA VAL A 201 11.85 -6.61 -8.04
C VAL A 201 11.20 -6.68 -6.67
N MET A 202 11.90 -6.21 -5.66
CA MET A 202 11.34 -5.97 -4.33
C MET A 202 11.26 -4.47 -4.06
N THR A 203 10.04 -3.97 -3.83
CA THR A 203 9.81 -2.58 -3.46
C THR A 203 9.54 -2.44 -1.97
N LYS A 204 10.41 -1.70 -1.29
CA LYS A 204 10.32 -1.39 0.14
C LYS A 204 9.71 -0.01 0.36
N GLY A 205 9.14 0.21 1.54
CA GLY A 205 8.71 1.52 2.00
C GLY A 205 7.88 1.45 3.28
N VAL A 206 7.81 2.55 4.02
CA VAL A 206 7.07 2.65 5.29
C VAL A 206 5.55 2.45 5.10
N ALA A 207 4.80 2.27 6.19
CA ALA A 207 3.34 2.15 6.10
C ALA A 207 2.71 3.41 5.49
N GLY A 208 1.57 3.25 4.81
CA GLY A 208 0.84 4.38 4.22
C GLY A 208 1.53 5.08 3.03
N ILE A 209 2.78 4.70 2.68
CA ILE A 209 3.58 5.37 1.65
C ILE A 209 3.06 5.23 0.21
N GLY A 210 2.06 4.36 0.00
CA GLY A 210 1.41 4.18 -1.29
C GLY A 210 1.81 2.94 -2.08
N LYS A 211 2.55 1.98 -1.50
CA LYS A 211 2.96 0.72 -2.18
C LYS A 211 1.80 -0.04 -2.84
N THR A 212 0.69 -0.21 -2.14
CA THR A 212 -0.51 -0.86 -2.68
C THR A 212 -1.18 -0.03 -3.77
N VAL A 213 -1.23 1.30 -3.61
CA VAL A 213 -1.81 2.19 -4.63
C VAL A 213 -0.95 2.19 -5.91
N LEU A 214 0.36 2.08 -5.76
CA LEU A 214 1.33 1.95 -6.85
C LEU A 214 1.09 0.69 -7.69
N THR A 215 0.96 -0.47 -7.04
CA THR A 215 0.72 -1.75 -7.74
C THR A 215 -0.67 -1.79 -8.39
N GLN A 216 -1.68 -1.20 -7.74
CA GLN A 216 -3.02 -1.03 -8.30
C GLN A 216 -2.99 -0.11 -9.53
N LYS A 217 -2.29 1.03 -9.45
CA LYS A 217 -2.15 1.96 -10.58
C LYS A 217 -1.43 1.31 -11.76
N PHE A 218 -0.34 0.58 -11.50
CA PHE A 218 0.37 -0.18 -12.53
C PHE A 218 -0.55 -1.17 -13.24
N THR A 219 -1.32 -1.93 -12.47
CA THR A 219 -2.26 -2.92 -13.03
C THR A 219 -3.37 -2.22 -13.83
N LEU A 220 -3.87 -1.09 -13.34
CA LEU A 220 -4.88 -0.29 -14.04
C LEU A 220 -4.35 0.26 -15.37
N ASP A 221 -3.14 0.81 -15.40
CA ASP A 221 -2.53 1.32 -16.64
C ASP A 221 -2.29 0.21 -17.67
N TRP A 222 -1.87 -0.97 -17.22
CA TRP A 222 -1.78 -2.16 -18.07
C TRP A 222 -3.15 -2.57 -18.62
N ALA A 223 -4.18 -2.55 -17.78
CA ALA A 223 -5.55 -2.90 -18.14
C ALA A 223 -6.23 -1.87 -19.08
N GLU A 224 -5.82 -0.61 -19.00
CA GLU A 224 -6.30 0.49 -19.86
C GLU A 224 -5.46 0.68 -21.14
N ASP A 225 -4.55 -0.25 -21.44
CA ASP A 225 -3.67 -0.21 -22.61
C ASP A 225 -2.74 1.01 -22.67
N LYS A 226 -2.42 1.63 -21.51
CA LYS A 226 -1.57 2.81 -21.43
C LYS A 226 -0.08 2.48 -21.41
N ASP A 227 0.29 1.43 -20.67
CA ASP A 227 1.69 1.08 -20.44
C ASP A 227 1.88 -0.43 -20.17
N ASN A 228 3.13 -0.92 -20.15
CA ASN A 228 3.51 -2.31 -19.84
C ASN A 228 2.90 -3.37 -20.77
N GLN A 229 2.63 -3.00 -22.02
CA GLN A 229 2.01 -3.89 -23.03
C GLN A 229 2.95 -4.98 -23.57
N ASN A 230 4.21 -4.97 -23.14
CA ASN A 230 5.14 -6.10 -23.30
C ASN A 230 4.70 -7.34 -22.50
N MET A 231 3.84 -7.18 -21.48
CA MET A 231 3.29 -8.28 -20.70
C MET A 231 1.95 -8.75 -21.26
N HIS A 232 1.84 -10.06 -21.51
CA HIS A 232 0.60 -10.69 -22.00
C HIS A 232 -0.43 -10.84 -20.88
N PHE A 233 0.02 -11.19 -19.67
CA PHE A 233 -0.82 -11.35 -18.49
C PHE A 233 -0.16 -10.72 -17.26
N THR A 234 -0.95 -10.03 -16.46
CA THR A 234 -0.56 -9.50 -15.16
C THR A 234 -1.52 -10.02 -14.10
N PHE A 235 -0.98 -10.71 -13.10
CA PHE A 235 -1.74 -11.34 -12.01
C PHE A 235 -1.36 -10.70 -10.68
N PRO A 236 -2.14 -9.71 -10.20
CA PRO A 236 -1.94 -9.12 -8.89
C PRO A 236 -2.56 -9.98 -7.79
N PHE A 237 -1.74 -10.37 -6.83
CA PHE A 237 -2.09 -11.09 -5.61
C PHE A 237 -1.70 -10.23 -4.40
N THR A 238 -2.52 -10.28 -3.35
CA THR A 238 -2.10 -9.81 -2.02
C THR A 238 -1.67 -11.00 -1.17
N PHE A 239 -0.65 -10.86 -0.32
CA PHE A 239 -0.32 -11.90 0.65
C PHE A 239 -1.47 -12.16 1.63
N ARG A 240 -2.33 -11.16 1.85
CA ARG A 240 -3.62 -11.31 2.55
C ARG A 240 -4.48 -12.39 1.92
N GLU A 241 -4.78 -12.27 0.62
CA GLU A 241 -5.57 -13.25 -0.12
C GLU A 241 -4.91 -14.65 -0.09
N LEU A 242 -3.58 -14.71 -0.21
CA LEU A 242 -2.84 -15.99 -0.22
C LEU A 242 -2.82 -16.68 1.14
N ASN A 243 -2.80 -15.95 2.25
CA ASN A 243 -2.84 -16.52 3.60
C ASN A 243 -4.11 -17.35 3.85
N VAL A 244 -5.23 -17.01 3.20
CA VAL A 244 -6.52 -17.75 3.31
C VAL A 244 -6.38 -19.19 2.78
N LEU A 245 -5.41 -19.43 1.90
CA LEU A 245 -5.20 -20.70 1.22
C LEU A 245 -4.12 -21.58 1.88
N LYS A 246 -3.59 -21.19 3.05
CA LYS A 246 -2.49 -21.86 3.74
C LYS A 246 -2.65 -23.38 3.91
N GLU A 247 -3.87 -23.85 4.22
CA GLU A 247 -4.16 -25.27 4.47
C GLU A 247 -4.58 -26.04 3.20
N LYS A 248 -4.68 -25.35 2.06
CA LYS A 248 -5.09 -25.92 0.78
C LYS A 248 -3.86 -26.19 -0.08
N LYS A 249 -4.00 -27.16 -0.98
CA LYS A 249 -3.00 -27.45 -2.01
C LYS A 249 -3.49 -26.98 -3.37
N PHE A 250 -2.57 -26.42 -4.13
CA PHE A 250 -2.80 -25.92 -5.48
C PHE A 250 -1.59 -26.24 -6.34
N SER A 251 -1.81 -26.46 -7.63
CA SER A 251 -0.78 -26.18 -8.63
C SER A 251 -0.74 -24.69 -8.96
N LEU A 252 0.31 -24.19 -9.63
CA LEU A 252 0.36 -22.79 -10.03
C LEU A 252 -0.81 -22.42 -10.95
N VAL A 253 -1.17 -23.35 -11.85
CA VAL A 253 -2.34 -23.18 -12.75
C VAL A 253 -3.64 -23.08 -11.95
N GLU A 254 -3.85 -23.98 -11.00
CA GLU A 254 -5.05 -23.99 -10.16
C GLU A 254 -5.13 -22.74 -9.28
N LEU A 255 -3.99 -22.25 -8.77
CA LEU A 255 -3.93 -21.01 -7.99
C LEU A 255 -4.36 -19.81 -8.84
N VAL A 256 -3.83 -19.67 -10.06
CA VAL A 256 -4.25 -18.59 -10.98
C VAL A 256 -5.73 -18.73 -11.35
N HIS A 257 -6.20 -19.94 -11.66
CA HIS A 257 -7.62 -20.20 -11.98
C HIS A 257 -8.58 -19.91 -10.82
N HIS A 258 -8.10 -20.03 -9.58
CA HIS A 258 -8.89 -19.75 -8.38
C HIS A 258 -9.20 -18.25 -8.26
N PHE A 259 -8.23 -17.38 -8.52
CA PHE A 259 -8.38 -15.92 -8.40
C PHE A 259 -8.81 -15.24 -9.71
N PHE A 260 -8.51 -15.84 -10.87
CA PHE A 260 -8.77 -15.30 -12.20
C PHE A 260 -9.55 -16.31 -13.03
N THR A 261 -10.85 -16.41 -12.76
CA THR A 261 -11.74 -17.43 -13.36
C THR A 261 -11.79 -17.38 -14.88
N GLU A 262 -11.51 -16.24 -15.49
CA GLU A 262 -11.49 -16.03 -16.95
C GLU A 262 -10.39 -16.88 -17.60
N THR A 263 -9.27 -17.08 -16.90
CA THR A 263 -8.17 -17.94 -17.37
C THR A 263 -8.56 -19.42 -17.36
N LYS A 264 -9.37 -19.83 -16.39
CA LYS A 264 -9.96 -21.17 -16.31
C LYS A 264 -10.97 -21.40 -17.43
N GLU A 265 -11.87 -20.44 -17.66
CA GLU A 265 -12.86 -20.47 -18.74
C GLU A 265 -12.22 -20.56 -20.12
N ALA A 266 -11.10 -19.85 -20.31
CA ALA A 266 -10.32 -19.89 -21.55
C ALA A 266 -9.46 -21.15 -21.69
N GLY A 267 -9.38 -22.01 -20.66
CA GLY A 267 -8.57 -23.23 -20.67
C GLY A 267 -7.06 -22.98 -20.69
N ILE A 268 -6.61 -21.80 -20.26
CA ILE A 268 -5.18 -21.44 -20.27
C ILE A 268 -4.48 -22.19 -19.14
N CYS A 269 -3.60 -23.12 -19.50
CA CYS A 269 -2.85 -23.94 -18.54
C CYS A 269 -1.32 -23.86 -18.74
N ARG A 270 -0.86 -23.31 -19.86
CA ARG A 270 0.57 -23.25 -20.25
C ARG A 270 1.06 -21.82 -20.18
N PHE A 271 1.34 -21.35 -18.97
CA PHE A 271 1.79 -19.97 -18.73
C PHE A 271 3.21 -19.72 -19.24
N GLU A 272 3.99 -20.76 -19.51
CA GLU A 272 5.35 -20.68 -20.05
C GLU A 272 5.40 -20.07 -21.46
N GLU A 273 4.30 -20.14 -22.20
CA GLU A 273 4.19 -19.60 -23.57
C GLU A 273 3.90 -18.09 -23.59
N PHE A 274 3.66 -17.49 -22.42
CA PHE A 274 3.28 -16.09 -22.29
C PHE A 274 4.30 -15.29 -21.48
N GLN A 275 4.37 -13.99 -21.76
CA GLN A 275 5.03 -13.04 -20.86
C GLN A 275 4.07 -12.74 -19.71
N VAL A 276 4.38 -13.29 -18.55
CA VAL A 276 3.54 -13.21 -17.34
C VAL A 276 4.24 -12.37 -16.29
N MET A 277 3.48 -11.49 -15.65
CA MET A 277 3.91 -10.77 -14.46
C MET A 277 3.05 -11.17 -13.26
N PHE A 278 3.69 -11.49 -12.15
CA PHE A 278 3.03 -11.63 -10.85
C PHE A 278 3.38 -10.44 -9.98
N ILE A 279 2.36 -9.82 -9.39
CA ILE A 279 2.55 -8.77 -8.39
C ILE A 279 2.09 -9.36 -7.05
N PHE A 280 2.97 -9.39 -6.06
CA PHE A 280 2.68 -9.86 -4.70
C PHE A 280 2.76 -8.68 -3.73
N ASP A 281 1.59 -8.15 -3.37
CA ASP A 281 1.47 -6.99 -2.49
C ASP A 281 1.44 -7.40 -1.00
N GLY A 282 2.25 -6.75 -0.17
CA GLY A 282 2.18 -6.85 1.29
C GLY A 282 2.87 -8.05 1.93
N LEU A 283 4.14 -8.33 1.58
CA LEU A 283 4.93 -9.42 2.20
C LEU A 283 5.01 -9.31 3.74
N ASP A 284 4.95 -8.10 4.29
CA ASP A 284 4.90 -7.86 5.74
C ASP A 284 3.69 -8.49 6.43
N GLU A 285 2.68 -8.91 5.65
CA GLU A 285 1.47 -9.55 6.15
C GLU A 285 1.46 -11.05 5.85
N CYS A 286 2.53 -11.59 5.26
CA CYS A 286 2.66 -13.01 4.96
C CYS A 286 2.72 -13.84 6.25
N ARG A 287 1.88 -14.88 6.32
CA ARG A 287 1.83 -15.87 7.42
C ARG A 287 2.17 -17.28 6.95
N LEU A 288 2.57 -17.40 5.69
CA LEU A 288 3.00 -18.64 5.07
C LEU A 288 4.46 -18.92 5.47
N PRO A 289 4.81 -20.18 5.80
CA PRO A 289 6.18 -20.54 6.15
C PRO A 289 7.06 -20.59 4.90
N LEU A 290 7.55 -19.43 4.44
CA LEU A 290 8.38 -19.31 3.24
C LEU A 290 9.78 -19.89 3.46
N ASP A 291 9.92 -21.22 3.49
CA ASP A 291 11.20 -21.89 3.68
C ASP A 291 11.96 -22.03 2.35
N PHE A 292 12.87 -21.09 2.10
CA PHE A 292 13.70 -21.08 0.89
C PHE A 292 14.79 -22.16 0.88
N LYS A 293 15.08 -22.81 2.02
CA LYS A 293 16.16 -23.80 2.16
C LYS A 293 15.65 -25.23 2.05
N ASN A 294 14.57 -25.56 2.75
CA ASN A 294 14.09 -26.93 2.88
C ASN A 294 12.92 -27.27 1.96
N ASN A 295 12.22 -26.28 1.39
CA ASN A 295 11.09 -26.59 0.50
C ASN A 295 11.57 -27.37 -0.74
N GLU A 296 10.76 -28.37 -1.10
CA GLU A 296 10.97 -29.22 -2.27
C GLU A 296 11.12 -28.38 -3.54
N THR A 297 11.96 -28.84 -4.47
CA THR A 297 12.16 -28.11 -5.74
C THR A 297 11.05 -28.48 -6.70
N LEU A 298 10.24 -27.50 -7.05
CA LEU A 298 9.11 -27.64 -7.97
C LEU A 298 9.40 -26.91 -9.28
N THR A 299 9.23 -27.60 -10.40
CA THR A 299 9.41 -27.03 -11.75
C THR A 299 8.16 -27.16 -12.63
N ASP A 300 7.27 -28.10 -12.33
CA ASP A 300 6.03 -28.30 -13.08
C ASP A 300 4.90 -27.43 -12.52
N VAL A 301 4.31 -26.59 -13.37
CA VAL A 301 3.22 -25.67 -13.00
C VAL A 301 1.89 -26.39 -12.73
N THR A 302 1.78 -27.67 -13.08
CA THR A 302 0.56 -28.50 -12.92
C THR A 302 0.59 -29.39 -11.68
N GLU A 303 1.73 -29.48 -11.01
CA GLU A 303 1.88 -30.27 -9.79
C GLU A 303 1.35 -29.51 -8.56
N SER A 304 0.51 -30.19 -7.77
CA SER A 304 -0.20 -29.60 -6.64
C SER A 304 0.58 -29.71 -5.34
N THR A 305 0.90 -28.58 -4.71
CA THR A 305 1.62 -28.49 -3.44
C THR A 305 1.04 -27.37 -2.57
N SER A 306 1.61 -27.11 -1.40
CA SER A 306 1.17 -26.00 -0.56
C SER A 306 1.54 -24.64 -1.15
N VAL A 307 0.77 -23.60 -0.79
CA VAL A 307 0.98 -22.25 -1.34
C VAL A 307 2.37 -21.69 -1.00
N ASP A 308 2.92 -21.99 0.18
CA ASP A 308 4.27 -21.57 0.55
C ASP A 308 5.34 -22.19 -0.37
N VAL A 309 5.23 -23.48 -0.72
CA VAL A 309 6.15 -24.18 -1.63
C VAL A 309 6.04 -23.63 -3.05
N LEU A 310 4.83 -23.31 -3.52
CA LEU A 310 4.63 -22.65 -4.82
C LEU A 310 5.35 -21.30 -4.86
N LEU A 311 5.13 -20.45 -3.85
CA LEU A 311 5.69 -19.10 -3.81
C LEU A 311 7.21 -19.13 -3.69
N THR A 312 7.78 -19.97 -2.82
CA THR A 312 9.25 -20.05 -2.70
C THR A 312 9.89 -20.53 -3.99
N ASN A 313 9.31 -21.50 -4.70
CA ASN A 313 9.85 -21.96 -5.99
C ASN A 313 9.68 -20.93 -7.12
N LEU A 314 8.58 -20.17 -7.13
CA LEU A 314 8.38 -19.07 -8.08
C LEU A 314 9.42 -17.96 -7.85
N ILE A 315 9.61 -17.54 -6.60
CA ILE A 315 10.59 -16.51 -6.20
C ILE A 315 12.03 -16.98 -6.46
N ARG A 316 12.36 -18.24 -6.18
CA ARG A 316 13.67 -18.84 -6.52
C ARG A 316 13.91 -18.97 -8.03
N GLY A 317 12.87 -18.84 -8.84
CA GLY A 317 12.94 -19.02 -10.30
C GLY A 317 13.07 -20.48 -10.73
N LYS A 318 12.64 -21.43 -9.88
CA LYS A 318 12.53 -22.85 -10.23
C LYS A 318 11.21 -23.16 -10.92
N LEU A 319 10.13 -22.51 -10.46
CA LEU A 319 8.81 -22.57 -11.05
C LEU A 319 8.57 -21.35 -11.94
N LEU A 320 8.10 -21.58 -13.17
CA LEU A 320 7.84 -20.56 -14.19
C LEU A 320 8.96 -19.48 -14.30
N PRO A 321 10.18 -19.87 -14.73
CA PRO A 321 11.35 -18.97 -14.72
C PRO A 321 11.20 -17.75 -15.64
N SER A 322 10.34 -17.82 -16.66
CA SER A 322 10.06 -16.72 -17.59
C SER A 322 9.21 -15.59 -17.00
N ALA A 323 8.55 -15.81 -15.86
CA ALA A 323 7.68 -14.80 -15.27
C ALA A 323 8.46 -13.72 -14.50
N HIS A 324 8.01 -12.46 -14.65
CA HIS A 324 8.49 -11.33 -13.86
C HIS A 324 7.74 -11.27 -12.54
N LEU A 325 8.45 -10.97 -11.44
CA LEU A 325 7.86 -10.88 -10.10
C LEU A 325 8.09 -9.49 -9.53
N TRP A 326 7.02 -8.87 -9.05
CA TRP A 326 7.09 -7.63 -8.28
C TRP A 326 6.53 -7.86 -6.88
N ILE A 327 7.36 -7.69 -5.85
CA ILE A 327 6.97 -7.91 -4.45
C ILE A 327 7.03 -6.58 -3.70
N THR A 328 5.99 -6.21 -2.97
CA THR A 328 6.02 -5.03 -2.10
C THR A 328 6.08 -5.43 -0.63
N THR A 329 6.78 -4.66 0.18
CA THR A 329 6.96 -4.96 1.61
C THR A 329 7.32 -3.73 2.43
N ARG A 330 7.15 -3.80 3.75
CA ARG A 330 7.89 -2.92 4.68
C ARG A 330 9.36 -3.35 4.78
N PRO A 331 10.29 -2.42 5.09
CA PRO A 331 11.70 -2.73 5.26
C PRO A 331 11.97 -3.90 6.24
N ALA A 332 11.30 -3.92 7.39
CA ALA A 332 11.46 -4.96 8.41
C ALA A 332 11.13 -6.38 7.93
N ALA A 333 10.21 -6.53 6.98
CA ALA A 333 9.81 -7.82 6.45
C ALA A 333 10.60 -8.24 5.19
N ALA A 334 11.48 -7.39 4.67
CA ALA A 334 12.26 -7.69 3.47
C ALA A 334 13.15 -8.94 3.64
N ASN A 335 13.67 -9.16 4.84
CA ASN A 335 14.54 -10.29 5.18
C ASN A 335 13.84 -11.67 5.13
N GLN A 336 12.50 -11.70 4.99
CA GLN A 336 11.79 -12.96 4.76
C GLN A 336 12.19 -13.61 3.43
N ILE A 337 12.66 -12.83 2.46
CA ILE A 337 13.17 -13.33 1.18
C ILE A 337 14.69 -13.17 1.17
N PRO A 338 15.45 -14.24 0.88
CA PRO A 338 16.90 -14.15 0.79
C PRO A 338 17.36 -13.15 -0.29
N PRO A 339 18.42 -12.35 -0.04
CA PRO A 339 18.91 -11.35 -1.01
C PRO A 339 19.26 -11.95 -2.38
N GLU A 340 19.76 -13.19 -2.42
CA GLU A 340 20.06 -13.92 -3.67
C GLU A 340 18.82 -14.24 -4.52
N CYS A 341 17.62 -14.11 -3.95
CA CYS A 341 16.35 -14.28 -4.63
C CYS A 341 15.75 -12.96 -5.14
N VAL A 342 16.48 -11.84 -5.08
CA VAL A 342 16.01 -10.51 -5.51
C VAL A 342 17.04 -9.88 -6.45
N ASP A 343 16.64 -9.53 -7.66
CA ASP A 343 17.55 -8.97 -8.67
C ASP A 343 17.68 -7.44 -8.53
N MET A 344 16.59 -6.78 -8.13
CA MET A 344 16.56 -5.35 -7.84
C MET A 344 15.71 -5.04 -6.61
N VAL A 345 16.23 -4.13 -5.78
CA VAL A 345 15.47 -3.51 -4.69
C VAL A 345 15.15 -2.08 -5.09
N THR A 346 13.91 -1.66 -4.89
CA THR A 346 13.50 -0.27 -5.03
C THR A 346 12.88 0.22 -3.74
N GLU A 347 12.90 1.52 -3.51
CA GLU A 347 12.34 2.14 -2.32
C GLU A 347 11.35 3.24 -2.71
N VAL A 348 10.12 3.16 -2.18
CA VAL A 348 9.14 4.25 -2.29
C VAL A 348 9.44 5.26 -1.20
N ARG A 349 9.87 6.45 -1.61
CA ARG A 349 10.15 7.56 -0.71
C ARG A 349 8.87 8.33 -0.35
N GLY A 350 7.85 8.35 -1.21
CA GLY A 350 6.60 9.08 -0.97
C GLY A 350 6.48 10.31 -1.86
N PHE A 351 5.91 11.40 -1.35
CA PHE A 351 5.73 12.66 -2.08
C PHE A 351 6.88 13.64 -1.82
N THR A 352 7.50 14.09 -2.91
CA THR A 352 8.31 15.31 -2.97
C THR A 352 7.44 16.56 -2.83
N ASP A 353 8.02 17.71 -2.56
CA ASP A 353 7.25 18.95 -2.39
C ASP A 353 6.34 19.29 -3.59
N PRO A 354 6.79 19.17 -4.85
CA PRO A 354 5.90 19.33 -6.00
C PRO A 354 4.74 18.32 -6.03
N GLN A 355 4.99 17.06 -5.65
CA GLN A 355 3.96 16.01 -5.61
C GLN A 355 2.95 16.27 -4.48
N LYS A 356 3.37 16.85 -3.34
CA LYS A 356 2.44 17.27 -2.29
C LYS A 356 1.46 18.31 -2.83
N GLU A 357 1.96 19.34 -3.52
CA GLU A 357 1.13 20.38 -4.13
C GLU A 357 0.18 19.79 -5.18
N GLU A 358 0.69 18.95 -6.07
CA GLU A 358 -0.09 18.26 -7.09
C GLU A 358 -1.25 17.45 -6.47
N TYR A 359 -0.98 16.72 -5.39
CA TYR A 359 -2.01 15.95 -4.68
C TYR A 359 -3.15 16.86 -4.20
N PHE A 360 -2.84 17.95 -3.51
CA PHE A 360 -3.87 18.85 -2.98
C PHE A 360 -4.61 19.60 -4.09
N MET A 361 -3.91 20.00 -5.16
CA MET A 361 -4.54 20.61 -6.35
C MET A 361 -5.52 19.64 -7.04
N LYS A 362 -5.17 18.36 -7.16
CA LYS A 362 -6.08 17.34 -7.71
C LYS A 362 -7.27 17.06 -6.79
N ARG A 363 -7.04 17.10 -5.47
CA ARG A 363 -8.05 16.72 -4.46
C ARG A 363 -9.12 17.78 -4.24
N PHE A 364 -8.81 19.05 -4.46
CA PHE A 364 -9.73 20.17 -4.24
C PHE A 364 -10.11 20.83 -5.57
N ARG A 365 -11.42 20.90 -5.86
CA ARG A 365 -11.91 21.51 -7.11
C ARG A 365 -11.78 23.03 -7.15
N ASN A 366 -11.74 23.68 -6.00
CA ASN A 366 -11.59 25.12 -5.87
C ASN A 366 -10.11 25.46 -5.67
N GLU A 367 -9.52 26.17 -6.62
CA GLU A 367 -8.11 26.58 -6.60
C GLU A 367 -7.78 27.43 -5.38
N GLU A 368 -8.63 28.39 -5.00
CA GLU A 368 -8.40 29.24 -3.81
C GLU A 368 -8.37 28.41 -2.52
N GLN A 369 -9.25 27.40 -2.44
CA GLN A 369 -9.26 26.47 -1.32
C GLN A 369 -7.99 25.62 -1.29
N ALA A 370 -7.55 25.12 -2.44
CA ALA A 370 -6.33 24.33 -2.57
C ALA A 370 -5.09 25.15 -2.18
N ASP A 371 -4.97 26.37 -2.68
CA ASP A 371 -3.86 27.30 -2.39
C ASP A 371 -3.79 27.63 -0.90
N ARG A 372 -4.94 27.89 -0.26
CA ARG A 372 -5.01 28.14 1.19
C ARG A 372 -4.54 26.92 1.99
N ILE A 373 -4.91 25.71 1.56
CA ILE A 373 -4.48 24.46 2.22
C ILE A 373 -2.98 24.24 2.02
N ILE A 374 -2.49 24.37 0.80
CA ILE A 374 -1.07 24.21 0.47
C ILE A 374 -0.23 25.21 1.27
N SER A 375 -0.65 26.48 1.31
CA SER A 375 -0.02 27.52 2.11
C SER A 375 0.02 27.15 3.59
N HIS A 376 -1.10 26.69 4.15
CA HIS A 376 -1.15 26.24 5.55
C HIS A 376 -0.19 25.08 5.83
N ILE A 377 -0.17 24.07 4.96
CA ILE A 377 0.74 22.92 5.10
C ILE A 377 2.20 23.37 5.05
N LYS A 378 2.57 24.26 4.11
CA LYS A 378 3.94 24.83 4.05
C LYS A 378 4.31 25.60 5.32
N THR A 379 3.35 26.30 5.93
CA THR A 379 3.60 27.03 7.19
C THR A 379 3.69 26.14 8.42
N SER A 380 3.14 24.93 8.40
CA SER A 380 3.20 23.98 9.51
C SER A 380 4.17 22.84 9.20
N ARG A 381 5.38 22.90 9.79
CA ARG A 381 6.43 21.91 9.53
C ARG A 381 5.99 20.48 9.83
N SER A 382 5.30 20.26 10.95
CA SER A 382 4.81 18.93 11.32
C SER A 382 3.87 18.37 10.26
N LEU A 383 2.98 19.20 9.69
CA LEU A 383 2.10 18.76 8.61
C LEU A 383 2.86 18.54 7.30
N HIS A 384 3.79 19.43 6.98
CA HIS A 384 4.60 19.34 5.78
C HIS A 384 5.47 18.06 5.75
N ILE A 385 6.09 17.68 6.87
CA ILE A 385 6.86 16.44 7.02
C ILE A 385 5.92 15.24 6.87
N MET A 386 4.80 15.23 7.59
CA MET A 386 3.86 14.10 7.54
C MET A 386 3.28 13.94 6.13
N CYS A 387 2.95 15.01 5.42
CA CYS A 387 2.47 14.96 4.03
C CYS A 387 3.51 14.41 3.02
N HIS A 388 4.72 14.05 3.45
CA HIS A 388 5.57 13.17 2.66
C HIS A 388 4.94 11.79 2.43
N ILE A 389 4.15 11.28 3.39
CA ILE A 389 3.38 10.06 3.24
C ILE A 389 1.98 10.37 2.69
N PRO A 390 1.55 9.74 1.58
CA PRO A 390 0.23 9.96 0.98
C PRO A 390 -0.96 9.76 1.92
N VAL A 391 -0.91 8.79 2.85
CA VAL A 391 -2.00 8.60 3.84
C VAL A 391 -2.20 9.85 4.71
N PHE A 392 -1.13 10.60 5.01
CA PHE A 392 -1.22 11.84 5.76
C PHE A 392 -1.74 13.00 4.91
N CYS A 393 -1.44 13.02 3.61
CA CYS A 393 -2.11 13.95 2.70
C CYS A 393 -3.62 13.71 2.67
N TRP A 394 -4.05 12.45 2.63
CA TRP A 394 -5.47 12.08 2.67
C TRP A 394 -6.15 12.47 3.98
N ILE A 395 -5.54 12.17 5.14
CA ILE A 395 -6.03 12.61 6.45
C ILE A 395 -6.15 14.13 6.48
N THR A 396 -5.10 14.82 6.01
CA THR A 396 -5.02 16.29 6.02
C THR A 396 -6.09 16.91 5.13
N ALA A 397 -6.24 16.42 3.91
CA ALA A 397 -7.28 16.87 2.99
C ALA A 397 -8.68 16.67 3.60
N THR A 398 -8.95 15.48 4.17
CA THR A 398 -10.24 15.16 4.79
C THR A 398 -10.58 16.12 5.93
N VAL A 399 -9.61 16.41 6.81
CA VAL A 399 -9.80 17.31 7.95
C VAL A 399 -9.99 18.76 7.49
N LEU A 400 -9.10 19.27 6.64
CA LEU A 400 -9.15 20.66 6.21
C LEU A 400 -10.37 20.94 5.33
N GLU A 401 -10.86 19.95 4.59
CA GLU A 401 -12.12 20.05 3.84
C GLU A 401 -13.33 20.29 4.78
N ASP A 402 -13.46 19.53 5.88
CA ASP A 402 -14.56 19.70 6.85
C ASP A 402 -14.44 21.02 7.62
N VAL A 403 -13.22 21.39 8.04
CA VAL A 403 -12.98 22.62 8.79
C VAL A 403 -13.30 23.85 7.96
N LEU A 404 -12.91 23.87 6.67
CA LEU A 404 -13.18 25.00 5.78
C LEU A 404 -14.66 25.12 5.41
N LYS A 405 -15.40 24.01 5.31
CA LYS A 405 -16.86 24.04 5.07
C LYS A 405 -17.66 24.55 6.26
N THR A 406 -17.22 24.22 7.48
CA THR A 406 -17.98 24.47 8.71
C THR A 406 -17.60 25.78 9.41
N ARG A 407 -16.46 26.40 9.06
CA ARG A 407 -15.97 27.64 9.67
C ARG A 407 -15.52 28.63 8.58
N GLU A 408 -16.44 29.46 8.09
CA GLU A 408 -16.04 30.64 7.31
C GLU A 408 -15.10 31.52 8.16
N GLY A 409 -13.81 31.57 7.79
CA GLY A 409 -12.80 32.37 8.48
C GLY A 409 -12.17 31.76 9.75
N GLY A 410 -12.43 30.50 10.08
CA GLY A 410 -11.81 29.84 11.25
C GLY A 410 -10.30 29.56 11.08
N GLU A 411 -9.55 29.58 12.18
CA GLU A 411 -8.16 29.12 12.20
C GLU A 411 -8.07 27.62 11.85
N LEU A 412 -7.12 27.27 10.98
CA LEU A 412 -6.82 25.89 10.63
C LEU A 412 -5.97 25.23 11.72
N PRO A 413 -6.09 23.90 11.94
CA PRO A 413 -5.32 23.18 12.94
C PRO A 413 -3.80 23.37 12.75
N LYS A 414 -3.11 23.79 13.81
CA LYS A 414 -1.68 24.14 13.76
C LYS A 414 -0.77 22.96 14.14
N THR A 415 -1.24 22.12 15.07
CA THR A 415 -0.50 20.98 15.62
C THR A 415 -0.98 19.64 15.07
N LEU A 416 -0.16 18.58 15.19
CA LEU A 416 -0.60 17.25 14.78
C LEU A 416 -1.73 16.74 15.66
N THR A 417 -1.70 17.03 16.96
CA THR A 417 -2.76 16.63 17.87
C THR A 417 -4.10 17.26 17.49
N GLU A 418 -4.13 18.56 17.16
CA GLU A 418 -5.36 19.21 16.67
C GLU A 418 -5.88 18.54 15.40
N MET A 419 -4.99 18.22 14.45
CA MET A 419 -5.38 17.53 13.21
C MET A 419 -6.02 16.18 13.48
N TYR A 420 -5.47 15.37 14.40
CA TYR A 420 -6.02 14.06 14.72
C TYR A 420 -7.30 14.12 15.55
N ILE A 421 -7.45 15.13 16.43
CA ILE A 421 -8.73 15.42 17.10
C ILE A 421 -9.80 15.72 16.05
N HIS A 422 -9.51 16.63 15.11
CA HIS A 422 -10.43 16.97 14.04
C HIS A 422 -10.71 15.78 13.14
N PHE A 423 -9.70 14.96 12.81
CA PHE A 423 -9.90 13.71 12.07
C PHE A 423 -10.90 12.79 12.77
N LEU A 424 -10.75 12.57 14.07
CA LEU A 424 -11.66 11.74 14.86
C LEU A 424 -13.09 12.31 14.87
N VAL A 425 -13.22 13.64 14.97
CA VAL A 425 -14.52 14.33 14.89
C VAL A 425 -15.17 14.10 13.53
N VAL A 426 -14.43 14.29 12.42
CA VAL A 426 -14.93 14.07 11.06
C VAL A 426 -15.38 12.62 10.87
N GLN A 427 -14.57 11.65 11.30
CA GLN A 427 -14.94 10.23 11.18
C GLN A 427 -16.19 9.89 12.00
N SER A 428 -16.34 10.49 13.18
CA SER A 428 -17.53 10.30 14.02
C SER A 428 -18.79 10.89 13.38
N LYS A 429 -18.70 12.09 12.80
CA LYS A 429 -19.80 12.71 12.01
C LYS A 429 -20.20 11.83 10.83
N LEU A 430 -19.22 11.42 10.02
CA LEU A 430 -19.47 10.62 8.82
C LEU A 430 -20.12 9.28 9.14
N LYS A 431 -19.72 8.62 10.24
CA LYS A 431 -20.39 7.40 10.69
C LYS A 431 -21.84 7.66 11.08
N ASN A 432 -22.10 8.68 11.91
CA ASN A 432 -23.45 8.98 12.40
C ASN A 432 -24.42 9.24 11.24
N ILE A 433 -23.99 10.03 10.26
CA ILE A 433 -24.80 10.36 9.06
C ILE A 433 -25.04 9.11 8.20
N LYS A 434 -24.00 8.32 7.93
CA LYS A 434 -24.08 7.21 6.98
C LYS A 434 -24.77 5.95 7.52
N TYR A 435 -24.68 5.68 8.83
CA TYR A 435 -25.09 4.39 9.40
C TYR A 435 -26.08 4.49 10.53
N ASP A 436 -26.01 5.55 11.33
CA ASP A 436 -26.92 5.74 12.46
C ASP A 436 -28.13 6.62 12.08
N GLY A 437 -28.23 7.06 10.82
CA GLY A 437 -29.35 7.84 10.28
C GLY A 437 -29.47 9.26 10.85
N GLY A 438 -28.39 9.77 11.44
CA GLY A 438 -28.35 11.09 12.07
C GLY A 438 -28.27 12.23 11.05
N ALA A 439 -28.77 13.41 11.44
CA ALA A 439 -28.60 14.63 10.68
C ALA A 439 -27.19 15.21 10.88
N GLU A 440 -26.70 16.02 9.94
CA GLU A 440 -25.39 16.70 10.06
C GLU A 440 -25.32 17.65 11.27
N THR A 441 -26.49 18.09 11.77
CA THR A 441 -26.64 18.94 12.96
C THR A 441 -26.55 18.17 14.29
N ASP A 442 -26.54 16.84 14.26
CA ASP A 442 -26.54 16.04 15.49
C ASP A 442 -25.19 16.13 16.23
N PRO A 443 -25.19 16.04 17.57
CA PRO A 443 -23.95 15.96 18.32
C PRO A 443 -23.08 14.80 17.83
N HIS A 444 -21.89 15.12 17.33
CA HIS A 444 -20.94 14.11 16.86
C HIS A 444 -20.50 13.13 17.96
N TRP A 445 -20.52 13.57 19.23
CA TRP A 445 -20.36 12.72 20.42
C TRP A 445 -21.70 12.28 20.98
N ASN A 446 -22.17 11.10 20.57
CA ASN A 446 -23.33 10.43 21.15
C ASN A 446 -22.87 9.26 22.06
N LYS A 447 -23.78 8.65 22.82
CA LYS A 447 -23.42 7.56 23.75
C LYS A 447 -22.73 6.38 23.05
N LYS A 448 -23.12 6.07 21.81
CA LYS A 448 -22.58 4.97 21.01
C LYS A 448 -21.19 5.29 20.46
N SER A 449 -21.00 6.48 19.87
CA SER A 449 -19.70 6.91 19.34
C SER A 449 -18.66 7.04 20.45
N ARG A 450 -19.03 7.59 21.61
CA ARG A 450 -18.12 7.68 22.77
C ARG A 450 -17.64 6.31 23.26
N LYS A 451 -18.56 5.38 23.48
CA LYS A 451 -18.22 4.01 23.88
C LYS A 451 -17.30 3.34 22.86
N MET A 452 -17.57 3.53 21.57
CA MET A 452 -16.72 2.98 20.51
C MET A 452 -15.31 3.56 20.53
N ILE A 453 -15.15 4.88 20.68
CA ILE A 453 -13.85 5.52 20.77
C ILE A 453 -13.09 5.09 22.02
N GLU A 454 -13.75 4.96 23.16
CA GLU A 454 -13.15 4.44 24.39
C GLU A 454 -12.62 3.02 24.20
N SER A 455 -13.42 2.12 23.60
CA SER A 455 -13.01 0.75 23.30
C SER A 455 -11.89 0.67 22.26
N LEU A 456 -11.93 1.49 21.21
CA LEU A 456 -10.85 1.58 20.22
C LEU A 456 -9.55 2.12 20.83
N GLY A 457 -9.66 3.11 21.72
CA GLY A 457 -8.52 3.66 22.46
C GLY A 457 -7.88 2.61 23.38
N LYS A 458 -8.70 1.83 24.08
CA LYS A 458 -8.23 0.70 24.91
C LYS A 458 -7.49 -0.33 24.04
N LEU A 459 -8.10 -0.76 22.94
CA LEU A 459 -7.48 -1.70 22.00
C LEU A 459 -6.14 -1.16 21.47
N ALA A 460 -6.13 0.10 21.04
CA ALA A 460 -4.93 0.75 20.51
C ALA A 460 -3.80 0.76 21.54
N PHE A 461 -4.08 1.11 22.79
CA PHE A 461 -3.10 1.16 23.87
C PHE A 461 -2.54 -0.23 24.20
N GLU A 462 -3.40 -1.22 24.46
CA GLU A 462 -2.98 -2.58 24.81
C GLU A 462 -2.16 -3.24 23.70
N GLN A 463 -2.56 -3.03 22.45
CA GLN A 463 -1.87 -3.62 21.31
C GLN A 463 -0.59 -2.86 20.94
N LEU A 464 -0.54 -1.54 21.15
CA LEU A 464 0.69 -0.76 21.00
C LEU A 464 1.77 -1.23 21.99
N GLN A 465 1.39 -1.50 23.24
CA GLN A 465 2.31 -2.05 24.25
C GLN A 465 2.84 -3.45 23.87
N LYS A 466 2.02 -4.25 23.17
CA LYS A 466 2.42 -5.57 22.66
C LYS A 466 3.21 -5.50 21.35
N GLY A 467 3.30 -4.34 20.70
CA GLY A 467 3.91 -4.18 19.37
C GLY A 467 3.08 -4.76 18.23
N ASN A 468 1.77 -4.97 18.45
CA ASN A 468 0.88 -5.59 17.48
C ASN A 468 0.22 -4.53 16.58
N LEU A 469 0.20 -4.79 15.27
CA LEU A 469 -0.45 -3.96 14.24
C LEU A 469 -1.72 -4.61 13.66
N ILE A 470 -1.90 -5.92 13.91
CA ILE A 470 -3.02 -6.71 13.43
C ILE A 470 -3.74 -7.32 14.63
N PHE A 471 -5.06 -7.21 14.64
CA PHE A 471 -5.94 -7.62 15.74
C PHE A 471 -6.92 -8.67 15.25
N TYR A 472 -7.31 -9.58 16.13
CA TYR A 472 -8.25 -10.66 15.86
C TYR A 472 -9.60 -10.39 16.54
N ASP A 473 -10.63 -11.14 16.16
CA ASP A 473 -11.96 -11.07 16.79
C ASP A 473 -11.87 -11.17 18.33
N SER A 474 -10.97 -12.01 18.86
CA SER A 474 -10.71 -12.12 20.30
C SER A 474 -10.24 -10.80 20.92
N ASP A 475 -9.25 -10.14 20.33
CA ASP A 475 -8.72 -8.84 20.80
C ASP A 475 -9.82 -7.77 20.83
N LEU A 476 -10.69 -7.74 19.81
CA LEU A 476 -11.81 -6.80 19.73
C LEU A 476 -12.83 -7.07 20.85
N THR A 477 -13.21 -8.33 21.05
CA THR A 477 -14.19 -8.71 22.08
C THR A 477 -13.68 -8.45 23.49
N GLU A 478 -12.38 -8.65 23.77
CA GLU A 478 -11.75 -8.31 25.05
C GLU A 478 -11.80 -6.80 25.36
N CYS A 479 -11.77 -5.97 24.31
CA CYS A 479 -11.95 -4.52 24.41
C CYS A 479 -13.42 -4.07 24.39
N GLY A 480 -14.36 -5.01 24.35
CA GLY A 480 -15.81 -4.74 24.34
C GLY A 480 -16.32 -4.16 23.00
N ILE A 481 -15.59 -4.38 21.91
CA ILE A 481 -15.95 -3.94 20.56
C ILE A 481 -16.83 -5.01 19.90
N ASP A 482 -18.02 -4.63 19.45
CA ASP A 482 -18.82 -5.47 18.57
C ASP A 482 -18.18 -5.47 17.17
N ILE A 483 -17.81 -6.65 16.69
CA ILE A 483 -17.22 -6.91 15.36
C ILE A 483 -18.03 -6.24 14.25
N ARG A 484 -19.37 -6.26 14.33
CA ARG A 484 -20.26 -5.63 13.34
C ARG A 484 -20.18 -4.11 13.38
N GLU A 485 -19.95 -3.52 14.56
CA GLU A 485 -19.75 -2.08 14.71
C GLU A 485 -18.33 -1.65 14.30
N ALA A 486 -17.33 -2.51 14.50
CA ALA A 486 -15.95 -2.27 14.09
C ALA A 486 -15.82 -2.12 12.57
N SER A 487 -16.48 -3.00 11.81
CA SER A 487 -16.52 -2.94 10.33
C SER A 487 -17.10 -1.63 9.77
N VAL A 488 -17.89 -0.91 10.58
CA VAL A 488 -18.56 0.35 10.19
C VAL A 488 -17.67 1.57 10.43
N TYR A 489 -16.61 1.46 11.24
CA TYR A 489 -15.69 2.56 11.56
C TYR A 489 -14.49 2.64 10.61
N SER A 490 -14.68 2.34 9.32
CA SER A 490 -13.57 2.10 8.39
C SER A 490 -12.76 3.32 7.92
N GLY A 491 -13.01 4.50 8.49
CA GLY A 491 -12.12 5.65 8.35
C GLY A 491 -11.06 5.75 9.45
N VAL A 492 -11.15 4.94 10.50
CA VAL A 492 -10.15 4.83 11.58
C VAL A 492 -9.61 3.39 11.65
N PHE A 493 -10.47 2.41 11.34
CA PHE A 493 -10.26 1.00 11.64
C PHE A 493 -10.72 0.12 10.48
N THR A 494 -9.82 -0.57 9.79
CA THR A 494 -10.15 -1.34 8.58
C THR A 494 -10.23 -2.83 8.89
N GLN A 495 -11.32 -3.47 8.47
CA GLN A 495 -11.42 -4.92 8.41
C GLN A 495 -10.65 -5.42 7.20
N ILE A 496 -9.71 -6.34 7.42
CA ILE A 496 -8.77 -6.79 6.39
C ILE A 496 -9.32 -7.99 5.60
N PHE A 497 -10.11 -8.87 6.23
CA PHE A 497 -10.61 -10.11 5.61
C PHE A 497 -12.13 -10.16 5.57
N LYS A 498 -12.67 -10.67 4.47
CA LYS A 498 -14.07 -11.07 4.33
C LYS A 498 -14.11 -12.56 3.97
N GLU A 499 -14.91 -13.31 4.71
CA GLU A 499 -15.09 -14.77 4.63
C GLU A 499 -15.51 -15.25 3.24
N GLU A 500 -14.87 -16.31 2.73
CA GLU A 500 -15.47 -17.27 1.79
C GLU A 500 -15.02 -18.73 2.10
N THR A 501 -15.85 -19.44 2.87
CA THR A 501 -15.95 -20.91 3.04
C THR A 501 -14.69 -21.70 3.49
N GLY A 502 -14.59 -22.01 4.79
CA GLY A 502 -13.83 -23.18 5.28
C GLY A 502 -13.23 -23.14 6.69
N LEU A 503 -14.01 -23.63 7.66
CA LEU A 503 -13.71 -24.31 8.95
C LEU A 503 -12.91 -23.68 10.12
N TYR A 504 -12.07 -22.66 9.98
CA TYR A 504 -11.63 -21.80 11.13
C TYR A 504 -11.04 -20.51 10.59
N GLN A 505 -11.74 -19.37 10.66
CA GLN A 505 -11.18 -18.09 10.22
C GLN A 505 -11.72 -16.91 11.04
N ASP A 506 -10.91 -16.42 11.98
CA ASP A 506 -11.17 -15.17 12.70
C ASP A 506 -11.01 -13.98 11.75
N LYS A 507 -11.93 -13.01 11.82
CA LYS A 507 -11.72 -11.74 11.11
C LYS A 507 -10.53 -11.04 11.76
N VAL A 508 -9.66 -10.46 10.92
CA VAL A 508 -8.59 -9.60 11.41
C VAL A 508 -8.76 -8.15 10.94
N PHE A 509 -8.27 -7.26 11.80
CA PHE A 509 -8.44 -5.83 11.73
C PHE A 509 -7.11 -5.13 11.93
N CYS A 510 -6.98 -3.91 11.42
CA CYS A 510 -5.89 -3.00 11.75
C CYS A 510 -6.39 -1.56 11.76
N PHE A 511 -5.63 -0.67 12.40
CA PHE A 511 -5.82 0.76 12.16
C PHE A 511 -5.33 1.11 10.75
N ILE A 512 -5.89 2.18 10.16
CA ILE A 512 -5.51 2.64 8.81
C ILE A 512 -4.02 3.02 8.72
N HIS A 513 -3.42 3.40 9.84
CA HIS A 513 -2.01 3.72 10.00
C HIS A 513 -1.59 3.63 11.48
N LEU A 514 -0.32 3.36 11.76
CA LEU A 514 0.22 3.26 13.13
C LEU A 514 -0.01 4.56 13.93
N SER A 515 0.16 5.72 13.31
CA SER A 515 -0.11 7.00 13.96
C SER A 515 -1.54 7.16 14.49
N VAL A 516 -2.54 6.51 13.86
CA VAL A 516 -3.93 6.52 14.35
C VAL A 516 -4.05 5.64 15.60
N GLN A 517 -3.34 4.51 15.63
CA GLN A 517 -3.22 3.67 16.82
C GLN A 517 -2.53 4.43 17.95
N GLU A 518 -1.39 5.08 17.69
CA GLU A 518 -0.66 5.88 18.69
C GLU A 518 -1.51 7.05 19.23
N PHE A 519 -2.24 7.74 18.36
CA PHE A 519 -3.16 8.81 18.77
C PHE A 519 -4.29 8.30 19.68
N LEU A 520 -4.95 7.20 19.30
CA LEU A 520 -6.03 6.62 20.09
C LEU A 520 -5.52 6.04 21.42
N ALA A 521 -4.32 5.48 21.43
CA ALA A 521 -3.65 5.05 22.65
C ALA A 521 -3.37 6.24 23.57
N ALA A 522 -2.84 7.35 23.03
CA ALA A 522 -2.58 8.57 23.79
C ALA A 522 -3.89 9.18 24.33
N LEU A 523 -4.96 9.17 23.54
CA LEU A 523 -6.29 9.58 23.96
C LEU A 523 -6.81 8.70 25.10
N HIS A 524 -6.69 7.37 24.99
CA HIS A 524 -7.09 6.46 26.06
C HIS A 524 -6.32 6.72 27.35
N VAL A 525 -5.00 6.94 27.24
CA VAL A 525 -4.17 7.24 28.40
C VAL A 525 -4.58 8.56 29.04
N HIS A 526 -4.82 9.59 28.22
CA HIS A 526 -5.28 10.89 28.69
C HIS A 526 -6.65 10.82 29.40
N LEU A 527 -7.57 9.99 28.88
CA LEU A 527 -8.91 9.82 29.45
C LEU A 527 -8.91 8.97 30.74
N THR A 528 -7.93 8.07 30.90
CA THR A 528 -7.93 7.05 31.97
C THR A 528 -6.93 7.35 33.08
N PHE A 529 -5.78 7.98 32.77
CA PHE A 529 -4.68 8.21 33.70
C PHE A 529 -4.38 9.71 33.85
N ASN A 530 -4.22 10.17 35.09
CA ASN A 530 -4.00 11.59 35.42
C ASN A 530 -2.51 12.02 35.47
N ASN A 531 -1.56 11.28 34.89
CA ASN A 531 -0.14 11.58 35.05
C ASN A 531 0.68 11.45 33.75
N SER A 532 1.18 12.59 33.24
CA SER A 532 2.00 12.69 32.02
C SER A 532 3.51 12.74 32.28
N GLY A 533 3.96 12.89 33.53
CA GLY A 533 5.38 13.12 33.85
C GLY A 533 6.30 11.95 33.52
N SER A 534 5.86 10.70 33.76
CA SER A 534 6.67 9.49 33.48
C SER A 534 6.73 9.11 32.01
N ALA A 535 5.87 9.68 31.15
CA ALA A 535 5.80 9.33 29.74
C ALA A 535 7.00 9.86 28.94
N VAL A 536 7.55 11.01 29.33
CA VAL A 536 8.75 11.61 28.69
C VAL A 536 9.95 10.68 28.87
N ASP A 537 10.18 10.19 30.08
CA ASP A 537 11.27 9.26 30.37
C ASP A 537 11.14 7.94 29.60
N GLN A 538 9.92 7.39 29.53
CA GLN A 538 9.65 6.16 28.79
C GLN A 538 9.93 6.31 27.29
N ALA A 539 9.56 7.45 26.69
CA ALA A 539 9.88 7.73 25.29
C ALA A 539 11.38 7.91 25.07
N LEU A 540 12.09 8.60 25.97
CA LEU A 540 13.55 8.76 25.87
C LEU A 540 14.33 7.45 26.06
N GLN A 541 13.79 6.51 26.84
CA GLN A 541 14.35 5.16 27.00
C GLN A 541 14.09 4.25 25.79
N SER A 542 13.16 4.62 24.90
CA SER A 542 12.88 3.88 23.68
C SER A 542 14.06 3.98 22.70
N PRO A 543 14.73 2.86 22.34
CA PRO A 543 15.88 2.90 21.45
C PRO A 543 15.48 3.31 20.02
N ASN A 544 14.36 2.78 19.53
CA ASN A 544 13.87 2.99 18.17
C ASN A 544 12.87 4.14 18.02
N GLY A 545 12.42 4.77 19.11
CA GLY A 545 11.48 5.90 19.07
C GLY A 545 10.02 5.51 18.88
N HIS A 546 9.64 4.26 19.16
CA HIS A 546 8.26 3.78 18.98
C HIS A 546 7.21 4.46 19.88
N LEU A 547 7.63 5.30 20.83
CA LEU A 547 6.75 6.10 21.70
C LEU A 547 6.82 7.60 21.36
N ASP A 548 7.60 8.00 20.36
CA ASP A 548 7.84 9.41 20.05
C ASP A 548 6.54 10.12 19.65
N LEU A 549 5.78 9.54 18.72
CA LEU A 549 4.52 10.15 18.26
C LEU A 549 3.39 9.99 19.29
N PHE A 550 3.34 8.86 19.99
CA PHE A 550 2.47 8.69 21.17
C PHE A 550 2.68 9.81 22.20
N LEU A 551 3.93 10.13 22.55
CA LEU A 551 4.26 11.19 23.51
C LEU A 551 3.80 12.56 23.00
N ARG A 552 4.08 12.88 21.73
CA ARG A 552 3.63 14.12 21.08
C ARG A 552 2.11 14.31 21.25
N PHE A 553 1.32 13.28 20.95
CA PHE A 553 -0.13 13.32 21.10
C PHE A 553 -0.58 13.45 22.56
N LEU A 554 0.02 12.70 23.49
CA LEU A 554 -0.34 12.75 24.90
C LEU A 554 -0.13 14.16 25.48
N LEU A 555 0.98 14.81 25.11
CA LEU A 555 1.28 16.18 25.52
C LEU A 555 0.35 17.18 24.84
N GLY A 556 0.07 17.04 23.55
CA GLY A 556 -0.91 17.90 22.88
C GLY A 556 -2.31 17.80 23.49
N LEU A 557 -2.76 16.60 23.87
CA LEU A 557 -4.06 16.37 24.52
C LEU A 557 -4.14 16.99 25.93
N SER A 558 -3.00 17.23 26.57
CA SER A 558 -2.95 17.89 27.88
C SER A 558 -3.29 19.39 27.82
N LEU A 559 -3.30 20.01 26.63
CA LEU A 559 -3.68 21.41 26.45
C LEU A 559 -5.20 21.61 26.58
N GLU A 560 -5.58 22.65 27.33
CA GLU A 560 -7.00 22.99 27.55
C GLU A 560 -7.73 23.35 26.25
N THR A 561 -7.05 23.99 25.29
CA THR A 561 -7.59 24.29 23.96
C THR A 561 -8.01 23.03 23.21
N ASN A 562 -7.20 21.97 23.29
CA ASN A 562 -7.45 20.68 22.66
C ASN A 562 -8.53 19.88 23.41
N GLN A 563 -8.54 19.96 24.75
CA GLN A 563 -9.60 19.38 25.58
C GLN A 563 -10.98 19.97 25.25
N ASN A 564 -11.05 21.27 24.95
CA ASN A 564 -12.30 21.90 24.53
C ASN A 564 -12.85 21.31 23.22
N LEU A 565 -11.99 20.87 22.29
CA LEU A 565 -12.40 20.23 21.03
C LEU A 565 -13.00 18.84 21.25
N ILE A 566 -12.56 18.11 22.29
CA ILE A 566 -13.04 16.78 22.66
C ILE A 566 -13.96 16.80 23.90
N ARG A 567 -14.52 17.95 24.27
CA ARG A 567 -15.31 18.12 25.50
C ARG A 567 -16.49 17.14 25.62
N GLY A 568 -17.04 16.66 24.51
CA GLY A 568 -18.09 15.63 24.53
C GLY A 568 -17.61 14.25 25.00
N LEU A 569 -16.32 13.94 24.85
CA LEU A 569 -15.65 12.71 25.32
C LEU A 569 -15.13 12.84 26.77
N LEU A 570 -14.82 14.06 27.23
CA LEU A 570 -14.23 14.29 28.55
C LEU A 570 -15.29 14.42 29.67
N THR A 571 -15.12 13.69 30.76
CA THR A 571 -15.82 13.96 32.03
C THR A 571 -14.96 14.88 32.90
N HIS A 572 -15.04 16.20 32.68
CA HIS A 572 -14.44 17.28 33.50
C HIS A 572 -13.12 16.97 34.24
N THR A 573 -11.97 17.17 33.59
CA THR A 573 -10.64 17.18 34.23
C THR A 573 -10.11 18.60 34.37
N GLY A 574 -10.40 19.25 35.50
CA GLY A 574 -9.85 20.55 35.86
C GLY A 574 -8.48 20.43 36.52
N SER A 575 -7.39 20.23 35.76
CA SER A 575 -6.02 20.37 36.32
C SER A 575 -4.86 20.58 35.33
N GLY A 576 -5.09 20.95 34.05
CA GLY A 576 -4.06 20.91 33.00
C GLY A 576 -2.94 21.97 33.08
N SER A 577 -3.28 23.25 33.32
CA SER A 577 -2.34 24.37 33.08
C SER A 577 -1.05 24.33 33.93
N LYS A 578 -1.16 24.06 35.25
CA LYS A 578 0.03 24.00 36.15
C LYS A 578 0.93 22.80 35.89
N THR A 579 0.38 21.70 35.40
CA THR A 579 1.14 20.48 35.10
C THR A 579 1.93 20.66 33.82
N ASN A 580 1.34 21.28 32.79
CA ASN A 580 1.99 21.51 31.51
C ASN A 580 3.20 22.44 31.64
N GLN A 581 3.13 23.50 32.45
CA GLN A 581 4.28 24.38 32.70
C GLN A 581 5.47 23.63 33.32
N LYS A 582 5.22 22.68 34.24
CA LYS A 582 6.26 21.83 34.81
C LYS A 582 6.85 20.89 33.75
N THR A 583 6.00 20.29 32.92
CA THR A 583 6.43 19.40 31.84
C THR A 583 7.26 20.14 30.79
N VAL A 584 6.86 21.35 30.39
CA VAL A 584 7.65 22.21 29.49
C VAL A 584 9.03 22.48 30.06
N LYS A 585 9.11 22.88 31.34
CA LYS A 585 10.39 23.14 32.01
C LYS A 585 11.26 21.88 32.01
N TYR A 586 10.67 20.74 32.34
CA TYR A 586 11.35 19.45 32.35
C TYR A 586 11.85 19.04 30.96
N ILE A 587 11.05 19.23 29.90
CA ILE A 587 11.48 18.95 28.52
C ILE A 587 12.66 19.83 28.13
N LYS A 588 12.65 21.13 28.49
CA LYS A 588 13.77 22.03 28.22
C LYS A 588 15.04 21.61 28.96
N GLU A 589 14.91 21.19 30.22
CA GLU A 589 16.01 20.59 30.99
C GLU A 589 16.55 19.34 30.28
N LYS A 590 15.68 18.44 29.78
CA LYS A 590 16.11 17.27 29.01
C LYS A 590 16.78 17.60 27.67
N ILE A 591 16.30 18.61 26.96
CA ILE A 591 16.95 19.07 25.73
C ILE A 591 18.36 19.60 26.04
N SER A 592 18.56 20.23 27.21
CA SER A 592 19.88 20.72 27.64
C SER A 592 20.89 19.61 28.01
N GLU A 593 20.42 18.38 28.21
CA GLU A 593 21.28 17.19 28.42
C GLU A 593 21.85 16.67 27.08
N ASP A 594 22.90 15.84 27.14
CA ASP A 594 23.55 15.24 25.95
C ASP A 594 22.70 14.09 25.36
N LEU A 595 21.62 14.45 24.66
CA LEU A 595 20.75 13.53 23.93
C LEU A 595 21.19 13.38 22.46
N SER A 596 20.89 12.23 21.85
CA SER A 596 21.02 12.05 20.39
C SER A 596 20.13 13.05 19.63
N ALA A 597 20.53 13.45 18.42
CA ALA A 597 19.83 14.43 17.61
C ALA A 597 18.35 14.08 17.38
N GLU A 598 18.03 12.80 17.16
CA GLU A 598 16.68 12.28 16.92
C GLU A 598 15.77 12.48 18.13
N LYS A 599 16.29 12.24 19.34
CA LYS A 599 15.56 12.42 20.60
C LYS A 599 15.33 13.91 20.88
N SER A 600 16.34 14.74 20.64
CA SER A 600 16.21 16.20 20.77
C SER A 600 15.14 16.74 19.82
N ILE A 601 15.17 16.33 18.54
CA ILE A 601 14.13 16.69 17.55
C ILE A 601 12.73 16.29 18.04
N ASN A 602 12.58 15.07 18.57
CA ASN A 602 11.31 14.62 19.14
C ASN A 602 10.82 15.50 20.29
N LEU A 603 11.70 15.89 21.22
CA LEU A 603 11.36 16.77 22.34
C LEU A 603 10.97 18.18 21.87
N PHE A 604 11.59 18.70 20.82
CA PHE A 604 11.15 19.96 20.21
C PHE A 604 9.76 19.85 19.57
N HIS A 605 9.46 18.73 18.91
CA HIS A 605 8.09 18.47 18.45
C HIS A 605 7.10 18.42 19.61
N CYS A 606 7.49 17.85 20.76
CA CYS A 606 6.67 17.87 21.98
C CYS A 606 6.41 19.30 22.49
N LEU A 607 7.40 20.19 22.46
CA LEU A 607 7.21 21.60 22.79
C LEU A 607 6.23 22.29 21.83
N ASN A 608 6.33 21.98 20.53
CA ASN A 608 5.39 22.50 19.54
C ASN A 608 3.95 22.01 19.76
N GLU A 609 3.75 20.73 20.13
CA GLU A 609 2.42 20.21 20.50
C GLU A 609 1.87 20.85 21.79
N LEU A 610 2.73 21.32 22.68
CA LEU A 610 2.37 22.11 23.86
C LEU A 610 2.18 23.61 23.56
N ASN A 611 2.29 24.03 22.29
CA ASN A 611 2.26 25.42 21.86
C ASN A 611 3.33 26.30 22.56
N ASP A 612 4.43 25.72 23.02
CA ASP A 612 5.56 26.45 23.58
C ASP A 612 6.60 26.72 22.49
N ARG A 613 6.74 28.00 22.12
CA ARG A 613 7.75 28.49 21.17
C ARG A 613 8.90 29.22 21.84
N SER A 614 8.87 29.35 23.15
CA SER A 614 9.78 30.22 23.88
C SER A 614 11.25 29.80 23.74
N LEU A 615 11.53 28.48 23.64
CA LEU A 615 12.89 28.00 23.40
C LEU A 615 13.39 28.37 21.99
N VAL A 616 12.52 28.26 20.98
CA VAL A 616 12.88 28.66 19.60
C VAL A 616 13.09 30.17 19.54
N GLU A 617 12.23 30.95 20.19
CA GLU A 617 12.36 32.41 20.28
C GLU A 617 13.62 32.86 21.02
N GLU A 618 13.95 32.24 22.16
CA GLU A 618 15.21 32.49 22.90
C GLU A 618 16.41 32.26 21.99
N ILE A 619 16.43 31.14 21.29
CA ILE A 619 17.56 30.79 20.43
C ILE A 619 17.63 31.70 19.20
N GLN A 620 16.50 32.05 18.59
CA GLN A 620 16.44 33.04 17.51
C GLN A 620 16.92 34.42 17.96
N GLN A 621 16.58 34.85 19.18
CA GLN A 621 17.06 36.11 19.75
C GLN A 621 18.58 36.06 20.00
N SER A 622 19.09 34.94 20.53
CA SER A 622 20.51 34.73 20.73
C SER A 622 21.29 34.76 19.40
N LEU A 623 20.77 34.15 18.34
CA LEU A 623 21.31 34.24 16.97
C LEU A 623 21.32 35.67 16.43
N ARG A 624 20.19 36.40 16.55
CA ARG A 624 20.08 37.80 16.10
C ARG A 624 21.00 38.75 16.86
N SER A 625 21.27 38.47 18.13
CA SER A 625 22.11 39.30 18.98
C SER A 625 23.62 39.05 18.80
N GLY A 626 24.02 38.02 18.04
CA GLY A 626 25.41 37.63 17.85
C GLY A 626 26.12 37.20 19.14
N ARG A 627 25.36 36.76 20.15
CA ARG A 627 25.88 36.42 21.50
C ARG A 627 26.03 34.92 21.76
N LEU A 628 25.78 34.07 20.77
CA LEU A 628 25.96 32.63 20.96
C LEU A 628 27.45 32.32 21.09
N SER A 629 27.88 32.00 22.30
CA SER A 629 29.16 31.32 22.48
C SER A 629 28.99 29.90 21.96
N THR A 630 29.97 29.41 21.20
CA THR A 630 29.94 28.05 20.63
C THR A 630 30.03 26.95 21.70
N ASP A 631 30.18 27.33 22.97
CA ASP A 631 30.35 26.45 24.12
C ASP A 631 29.04 26.13 24.86
N GLU A 632 27.90 26.74 24.48
CA GLU A 632 26.62 26.61 25.22
C GLU A 632 25.69 25.48 24.73
N LEU A 633 25.84 25.00 23.49
CA LEU A 633 24.95 23.99 22.90
C LEU A 633 25.73 22.77 22.39
N SER A 634 25.25 21.57 22.71
CA SER A 634 25.81 20.31 22.21
C SER A 634 25.62 20.19 20.68
N PRO A 635 26.45 19.41 19.98
CA PRO A 635 26.27 19.17 18.53
C PRO A 635 24.88 18.64 18.18
N ALA A 636 24.27 17.85 19.05
CA ALA A 636 22.91 17.33 18.87
C ALA A 636 21.84 18.41 19.07
N GLN A 637 22.04 19.34 19.99
CA GLN A 637 21.16 20.50 20.19
C GLN A 637 21.23 21.45 19.00
N TRP A 638 22.43 21.75 18.49
CA TRP A 638 22.61 22.49 17.25
C TRP A 638 21.93 21.80 16.07
N SER A 639 22.05 20.47 16.00
CA SER A 639 21.41 19.70 14.94
C SER A 639 19.88 19.82 14.99
N ALA A 640 19.29 19.63 16.17
CA ALA A 640 17.85 19.75 16.37
C ALA A 640 17.34 21.18 16.12
N LEU A 641 18.09 22.19 16.56
CA LEU A 641 17.76 23.59 16.34
C LEU A 641 17.83 23.99 14.86
N VAL A 642 18.92 23.66 14.18
CA VAL A 642 19.10 23.95 12.75
C VAL A 642 18.03 23.23 11.94
N PHE A 643 17.67 22.00 12.32
CA PHE A 643 16.54 21.30 11.73
C PHE A 643 15.24 22.08 11.88
N ILE A 644 14.93 22.66 13.04
CA ILE A 644 13.71 23.43 13.27
C ILE A 644 13.73 24.77 12.51
N LEU A 645 14.87 25.46 12.50
CA LEU A 645 15.03 26.77 11.86
C LEU A 645 15.02 26.69 10.33
N LEU A 646 15.74 25.74 9.73
CA LEU A 646 15.78 25.56 8.26
C LEU A 646 14.47 25.02 7.69
N SER A 647 13.56 24.61 8.56
CA SER A 647 12.29 23.97 8.21
C SER A 647 11.11 24.92 8.11
N SER A 648 11.30 26.18 8.49
CA SER A 648 10.31 27.25 8.38
C SER A 648 10.66 28.10 7.16
N GLU A 649 9.90 27.97 6.07
CA GLU A 649 10.09 28.86 4.89
C GLU A 649 9.91 30.35 5.26
N LYS A 650 9.18 30.65 6.35
CA LYS A 650 9.02 32.02 6.85
C LYS A 650 10.22 32.54 7.65
N ASP A 651 11.14 31.68 8.11
CA ASP A 651 12.30 32.08 8.90
C ASP A 651 13.62 32.09 8.10
N LEU A 652 13.60 31.73 6.81
CA LEU A 652 14.77 31.81 5.93
C LEU A 652 15.18 33.26 5.57
N ASP A 653 14.27 34.23 5.74
CA ASP A 653 14.55 35.66 5.55
C ASP A 653 15.29 36.31 6.75
N LEU A 654 15.62 35.54 7.78
CA LEU A 654 16.18 36.04 9.05
C LEU A 654 17.68 35.75 9.25
N LEU A 655 18.33 35.05 8.32
CA LEU A 655 19.79 35.03 8.26
C LEU A 655 20.25 36.39 7.69
N PRO A 656 21.28 37.03 8.27
CA PRO A 656 21.62 38.42 7.96
C PRO A 656 21.78 38.63 6.44
N PRO A 657 21.19 39.70 5.88
CA PRO A 657 21.31 40.00 4.46
C PRO A 657 22.79 40.21 4.09
N GLU A 658 23.14 39.76 2.90
CA GLU A 658 24.47 39.89 2.29
C GLU A 658 25.00 41.33 2.44
N THR A 659 25.94 41.55 3.37
CA THR A 659 26.72 42.77 3.36
C THR A 659 27.80 42.62 2.30
N SER A 660 27.64 43.38 1.22
CA SER A 660 28.49 43.44 0.03
C SER A 660 29.98 43.64 0.36
N GLY A 661 30.80 42.62 0.06
CA GLY A 661 32.26 42.67 0.12
C GLY A 661 32.87 41.47 -0.62
N PRO A 662 34.17 41.50 -1.01
CA PRO A 662 34.74 40.62 -2.04
C PRO A 662 35.01 39.17 -1.58
N GLU A 663 34.51 38.73 -0.43
CA GLU A 663 34.63 37.35 0.07
C GLU A 663 33.59 36.40 -0.54
N LEU A 664 33.43 36.44 -1.87
CA LEU A 664 32.32 35.77 -2.55
C LEU A 664 32.58 34.32 -3.01
N GLN A 665 33.71 33.71 -2.65
CA GLN A 665 34.00 32.30 -3.00
C GLN A 665 34.13 31.35 -1.81
N SER A 666 34.36 31.85 -0.59
CA SER A 666 34.35 31.01 0.62
C SER A 666 32.91 30.72 1.08
N SER A 667 32.02 31.72 1.17
CA SER A 667 30.68 31.59 1.75
C SER A 667 29.72 30.64 1.00
N ARG A 668 29.85 30.51 -0.34
CA ARG A 668 29.16 29.46 -1.12
C ARG A 668 29.69 28.06 -0.84
N ARG A 669 30.98 27.95 -0.49
CA ARG A 669 31.63 26.72 -0.07
C ARG A 669 31.21 26.37 1.37
N THR A 670 31.10 27.36 2.24
CA THR A 670 30.70 27.23 3.65
C THR A 670 29.26 26.75 3.82
N ARG A 671 28.29 27.27 3.03
CA ARG A 671 26.91 26.73 3.01
C ARG A 671 26.85 25.29 2.50
N ARG A 672 27.75 24.89 1.59
CA ARG A 672 27.88 23.50 1.13
C ARG A 672 28.60 22.62 2.16
N GLU A 673 29.61 23.13 2.85
CA GLU A 673 30.41 22.40 3.84
C GLU A 673 29.64 22.17 5.15
N ALA A 674 28.82 23.13 5.60
CA ALA A 674 27.90 22.94 6.74
C ALA A 674 26.82 21.88 6.45
N ALA A 675 26.33 21.81 5.21
CA ALA A 675 25.43 20.75 4.77
C ALA A 675 26.14 19.38 4.58
N VAL A 676 27.45 19.38 4.33
CA VAL A 676 28.26 18.17 4.13
C VAL A 676 28.71 17.55 5.47
N CYS A 677 29.09 18.35 6.47
CA CYS A 677 29.45 17.84 7.82
C CYS A 677 28.27 17.16 8.55
N TRP A 678 27.03 17.41 8.12
CA TRP A 678 25.80 16.80 8.66
C TRP A 678 25.56 15.34 8.28
N THR A 679 26.44 14.71 7.49
CA THR A 679 26.19 13.40 6.86
C THR A 679 26.97 12.22 7.46
N GLY A 680 27.79 12.46 8.48
CA GLY A 680 28.59 11.43 9.17
C GLY A 680 27.81 10.69 10.26
N GLY A 681 26.84 9.86 9.87
CA GLY A 681 26.06 9.01 10.78
C GLY A 681 26.21 7.53 10.42
N SER A 682 27.43 6.99 10.54
CA SER A 682 27.67 5.55 10.53
C SER A 682 28.86 5.22 11.41
N THR A 683 28.62 4.33 12.37
CA THR A 683 29.59 3.74 13.30
C THR A 683 30.84 3.22 12.56
N LEU A 684 31.96 3.92 12.71
CA LEU A 684 33.30 3.37 12.50
C LEU A 684 33.86 3.00 13.88
N GLN A 685 33.91 1.69 14.16
CA GLN A 685 34.67 1.18 15.29
C GLN A 685 36.17 1.42 15.04
N THR A 686 36.76 2.20 15.96
CA THR A 686 38.13 2.12 16.46
C THR A 686 39.28 2.14 15.45
N GLY A 687 39.78 3.35 15.22
CA GLY A 687 41.20 3.65 15.00
C GLY A 687 41.42 5.07 15.52
N ASP A 688 42.23 5.21 16.57
CA ASP A 688 42.45 6.47 17.29
C ASP A 688 42.82 7.64 16.35
N THR A 689 42.38 8.84 16.74
CA THR A 689 42.68 10.18 16.17
C THR A 689 42.05 10.55 14.82
N GLU A 690 40.86 11.18 14.84
CA GLU A 690 40.42 12.29 13.95
C GLU A 690 38.89 12.56 14.08
N VAL A 691 38.42 13.05 15.23
CA VAL A 691 37.02 13.53 15.42
C VAL A 691 36.97 15.00 15.90
N GLN A 692 38.12 15.62 16.14
CA GLN A 692 38.19 16.98 16.71
C GLN A 692 38.18 18.12 15.66
N THR A 693 38.39 17.82 14.38
CA THR A 693 38.70 18.83 13.35
C THR A 693 37.48 19.32 12.55
N ASP A 694 36.42 18.54 12.40
CA ASP A 694 35.24 18.95 11.63
C ASP A 694 34.19 19.70 12.47
N THR A 695 34.13 19.45 13.78
CA THR A 695 33.27 20.18 14.72
C THR A 695 33.75 21.61 14.97
N GLN A 696 35.06 21.86 14.91
CA GLN A 696 35.63 23.21 15.00
C GLN A 696 35.32 24.11 13.78
N LYS A 697 34.96 23.52 12.63
CA LYS A 697 34.60 24.32 11.45
C LYS A 697 33.17 24.85 11.52
N LEU A 698 32.24 24.12 12.13
CA LEU A 698 30.88 24.59 12.36
C LEU A 698 30.82 25.70 13.41
N SER A 699 31.66 25.65 14.45
CA SER A 699 31.78 26.72 15.45
C SER A 699 32.36 28.02 14.88
N HIS A 700 33.18 27.95 13.82
CA HIS A 700 33.74 29.14 13.17
C HIS A 700 32.82 29.78 12.13
N CYS A 701 31.67 29.15 11.82
CA CYS A 701 30.72 29.62 10.81
C CYS A 701 29.52 30.40 11.39
N PHE A 702 29.39 30.46 12.72
CA PHE A 702 28.35 31.22 13.43
C PHE A 702 28.93 32.39 14.21
#